data_AF-A0AAD6EX90-F1
#
_entry.id   AF-A0AAD6EX90-F1
#
_cell.length_a   1.000
_cell.length_b   1.000
_cell.length_c   1.000
_cell.angle_alpha   90.00
_cell.angle_beta   90.00
_cell.angle_gamma   90.00
#
_symmetry.space_group_name_H-M   'P 1'
#
loop_
_entity.id
_entity.type
_entity.pdbx_description
1 polymer ?
#
loop_
_entity_poly.entity_id
_entity_poly.type
_entity_poly.pdbx_seq_one_letter_code
_entity_poly.pdbx_strand_id
1 'polypeptide(L)'
;MGERKEVFVTVGTTCFDKLVAAVDSDPVKEALFRRGFTHLQIQIGRGTYIPSKVSGQEVGLDVDYFTFSTSIADHLKAASLVISHAGSGSIFETLRLGKPLIVVVNEDLMDNHQAELAEELANRRHLFFVRGPQLLAQTIESMDLESLVPYTLGDPNDIVAQIDASLRLTSPGEGSVKKEGEGEGAGISKSKAKKDAKNAEKAEKAAQRQQARAATSSVGASESDETDPLSPNYGDIPVEDIQSKSITGRTWTDVGELCAEMKDKNVLIRGAAQAIRPVSKKMAFLVVRQSMSTVQCVLVVSKDVVSPQMVRFATSLSKESIVDVEGVISVPNEPIKGTTQQVEIQVRKLYCINRAVPNLPINIEDASRSETEFKKAEESGEQLVRVGQDTRLNHRVLDLRTPANQAIFEIQSQVEKVFRQFLESEGFRGIHTPKLIAGSSEGGAAVFKLDYKGQPACLAQSPQLHKQMTICGGFGRVFEVGPVFRAEDSYTHRHLCEFVGLDVEMEIKEHYFEVCDIVDRLLVAMFDHLNKNCSKELESINRQYPFQPLKYLPRTLRLTYDEGIQMLKEAGVEIEPMGDLNTEAEKKLGKLVSDKYNTDFYMLTRYPLGIRPFYTMPSYDNPAYSNSFDVFVRGEEIISGAQRVHLPELLTKRAEQCGIDVKTISTYIDSFRYGAPPHGGFGVGLERVVMLFCGLNNIRKSSLFPRDPQRLTP
;
A
#
# COMPACT_ATOMS: atom_id res chain seq x y z
N MET A 1 -18.88 0.10 -52.73
CA MET A 1 -19.34 0.46 -51.37
C MET A 1 -18.13 0.99 -50.64
N GLY A 2 -18.15 2.27 -50.24
CA GLY A 2 -17.05 2.89 -49.51
C GLY A 2 -16.84 2.22 -48.15
N GLU A 3 -15.61 2.22 -47.67
CA GLU A 3 -15.24 1.70 -46.35
C GLU A 3 -16.02 2.43 -45.24
N ARG A 4 -16.66 1.68 -44.33
CA ARG A 4 -17.40 2.24 -43.20
C ARG A 4 -16.42 2.90 -42.24
N LYS A 5 -16.45 4.23 -42.14
CA LYS A 5 -15.61 5.02 -41.22
C LYS A 5 -16.48 5.55 -40.08
N GLU A 6 -16.37 4.89 -38.94
CA GLU A 6 -17.20 5.12 -37.76
C GLU A 6 -16.49 6.00 -36.73
N VAL A 7 -17.20 6.99 -36.19
CA VAL A 7 -16.77 7.81 -35.06
C VAL A 7 -17.51 7.31 -33.83
N PHE A 8 -16.77 6.93 -32.80
CA PHE A 8 -17.37 6.50 -31.53
C PHE A 8 -17.14 7.56 -30.46
N VAL A 9 -18.23 8.00 -29.84
CA VAL A 9 -18.20 9.00 -28.77
C VAL A 9 -18.58 8.35 -27.44
N THR A 10 -17.76 8.51 -26.42
CA THR A 10 -18.02 7.94 -25.09
C THR A 10 -17.81 8.91 -23.94
N VAL A 11 -18.82 9.00 -23.07
CA VAL A 11 -18.73 9.65 -21.75
C VAL A 11 -18.54 8.63 -20.61
N GLY A 12 -18.28 7.36 -20.95
CA GLY A 12 -18.19 6.26 -19.99
C GLY A 12 -19.47 6.10 -19.19
N THR A 13 -19.34 5.88 -17.87
CA THR A 13 -20.48 5.85 -16.93
C THR A 13 -20.83 7.22 -16.36
N THR A 14 -20.17 8.30 -16.81
CA THR A 14 -20.37 9.65 -16.29
C THR A 14 -21.51 10.38 -17.03
N CYS A 15 -21.84 11.58 -16.58
CA CYS A 15 -22.76 12.49 -17.27
C CYS A 15 -21.95 13.65 -17.87
N PHE A 16 -22.03 13.84 -19.19
CA PHE A 16 -21.42 14.98 -19.86
C PHE A 16 -22.30 15.46 -21.03
N ASP A 17 -23.52 15.88 -20.70
CA ASP A 17 -24.54 16.33 -21.68
C ASP A 17 -24.02 17.45 -22.61
N LYS A 18 -23.12 18.32 -22.13
CA LYS A 18 -22.50 19.36 -22.99
C LYS A 18 -21.66 18.78 -24.14
N LEU A 19 -20.94 17.67 -23.91
CA LEU A 19 -20.19 16.99 -24.99
C LEU A 19 -21.16 16.29 -25.94
N VAL A 20 -22.16 15.60 -25.40
CA VAL A 20 -23.17 14.90 -26.21
C VAL A 20 -23.91 15.89 -27.11
N ALA A 21 -24.34 17.03 -26.57
CA ALA A 21 -25.00 18.09 -27.34
C ALA A 21 -24.08 18.75 -28.38
N ALA A 22 -22.80 18.93 -28.06
CA ALA A 22 -21.83 19.46 -29.03
C ALA A 22 -21.61 18.49 -30.20
N VAL A 23 -21.48 17.19 -29.91
CA VAL A 23 -21.35 16.15 -30.94
C VAL A 23 -22.61 16.01 -31.79
N ASP A 24 -23.79 16.22 -31.21
CA ASP A 24 -25.07 16.19 -31.93
C ASP A 24 -25.34 17.47 -32.76
N SER A 25 -24.49 18.49 -32.68
CA SER A 25 -24.67 19.75 -33.41
C SER A 25 -24.29 19.63 -34.91
N ASP A 26 -25.00 20.38 -35.77
CA ASP A 26 -24.74 20.40 -37.22
C ASP A 26 -23.28 20.75 -37.57
N PRO A 27 -22.61 21.74 -36.92
CA PRO A 27 -21.21 22.03 -37.22
C PRO A 27 -20.27 20.85 -37.02
N VAL A 28 -20.48 20.03 -35.99
CA VAL A 28 -19.64 18.85 -35.73
C VAL A 28 -19.97 17.72 -36.71
N LYS A 29 -21.26 17.47 -36.97
CA LYS A 29 -21.70 16.45 -37.94
C LYS A 29 -21.17 16.74 -39.35
N GLU A 30 -21.27 18.00 -39.80
CA GLU A 30 -20.72 18.42 -41.08
C GLU A 30 -19.19 18.31 -41.12
N ALA A 31 -18.50 18.71 -40.06
CA ALA A 31 -17.03 18.59 -39.98
C ALA A 31 -16.58 17.13 -40.09
N LEU A 32 -17.25 16.21 -39.39
CA LEU A 32 -16.98 14.77 -39.49
C LEU A 32 -17.27 14.23 -40.91
N PHE A 33 -18.41 14.62 -41.50
CA PHE A 33 -18.76 14.19 -42.85
C PHE A 33 -17.76 14.68 -43.90
N ARG A 34 -17.33 15.96 -43.82
CA ARG A 34 -16.29 16.53 -44.71
C ARG A 34 -14.94 15.83 -44.57
N ARG A 35 -14.65 15.24 -43.39
CA ARG A 35 -13.47 14.40 -43.15
C ARG A 35 -13.63 12.95 -43.64
N GLY A 36 -14.78 12.61 -44.23
CA GLY A 36 -15.04 11.31 -44.83
C GLY A 36 -15.53 10.25 -43.82
N PHE A 37 -15.96 10.65 -42.63
CA PHE A 37 -16.67 9.75 -41.72
C PHE A 37 -18.12 9.56 -42.19
N THR A 38 -18.63 8.34 -42.05
CA THR A 38 -19.97 7.97 -42.54
C THR A 38 -20.95 7.61 -41.43
N HIS A 39 -20.44 7.24 -40.24
CA HIS A 39 -21.25 6.85 -39.09
C HIS A 39 -20.76 7.53 -37.80
N LEU A 40 -21.68 7.90 -36.93
CA LEU A 40 -21.46 8.47 -35.62
C LEU A 40 -22.26 7.69 -34.58
N GLN A 41 -21.56 7.06 -33.65
CA GLN A 41 -22.17 6.29 -32.58
C GLN A 41 -21.88 6.94 -31.24
N ILE A 42 -22.93 7.31 -30.50
CA ILE A 42 -22.81 8.12 -29.27
C ILE A 42 -23.26 7.32 -28.05
N GLN A 43 -22.35 7.09 -27.11
CA GLN A 43 -22.68 6.61 -25.78
C GLN A 43 -22.96 7.81 -24.85
N ILE A 44 -24.21 7.93 -24.38
CA ILE A 44 -24.66 9.07 -23.57
C ILE A 44 -24.49 8.87 -22.05
N GLY A 45 -24.14 7.65 -21.61
CA GLY A 45 -23.87 7.35 -20.20
C GLY A 45 -25.07 7.64 -19.29
N ARG A 46 -24.84 8.40 -18.22
CA ARG A 46 -25.88 8.87 -17.28
C ARG A 46 -26.51 10.21 -17.69
N GLY A 47 -26.19 10.71 -18.89
CA GLY A 47 -26.69 11.96 -19.44
C GLY A 47 -28.21 11.94 -19.70
N THR A 48 -28.82 13.12 -19.72
CA THR A 48 -30.25 13.30 -20.01
C THR A 48 -30.53 13.83 -21.40
N TYR A 49 -29.48 14.30 -22.11
CA TYR A 49 -29.61 14.76 -23.49
C TYR A 49 -29.76 13.59 -24.47
N ILE A 50 -30.79 13.63 -25.31
CA ILE A 50 -31.10 12.58 -26.29
C ILE A 50 -30.68 13.08 -27.69
N PRO A 51 -29.66 12.45 -28.34
CA PRO A 51 -29.23 12.82 -29.67
C PRO A 51 -30.27 12.57 -30.76
N SER A 52 -30.18 13.35 -31.83
CA SER A 52 -31.04 13.22 -33.00
C SER A 52 -30.61 12.03 -33.86
N LYS A 53 -31.31 10.90 -33.74
CA LYS A 53 -31.05 9.68 -34.53
C LYS A 53 -31.34 9.90 -36.01
N VAL A 54 -30.39 9.53 -36.87
CA VAL A 54 -30.48 9.66 -38.33
C VAL A 54 -29.93 8.39 -38.96
N SER A 55 -30.68 7.73 -39.84
CA SER A 55 -30.24 6.47 -40.47
C SER A 55 -30.62 6.40 -41.94
N GLY A 56 -29.69 5.98 -42.80
CA GLY A 56 -29.95 5.66 -44.20
C GLY A 56 -30.00 6.86 -45.13
N GLN A 57 -29.24 7.92 -44.85
CA GLN A 57 -29.14 9.08 -45.75
C GLN A 57 -28.10 8.83 -46.87
N GLU A 58 -28.44 9.17 -48.13
CA GLU A 58 -27.48 9.13 -49.25
C GLU A 58 -26.40 10.22 -49.16
N VAL A 59 -26.69 11.32 -48.46
CA VAL A 59 -25.79 12.45 -48.20
C VAL A 59 -25.97 12.88 -46.75
N GLY A 60 -24.95 12.65 -45.91
CA GLY A 60 -25.00 12.95 -44.48
C GLY A 60 -24.29 11.90 -43.62
N LEU A 61 -24.22 12.16 -42.31
CA LEU A 61 -23.64 11.27 -41.31
C LEU A 61 -24.77 10.46 -40.67
N ASP A 62 -24.69 9.12 -40.71
CA ASP A 62 -25.63 8.28 -39.97
C ASP A 62 -25.31 8.35 -38.48
N VAL A 63 -26.30 8.70 -37.65
CA VAL A 63 -26.14 8.93 -36.21
C VAL A 63 -26.98 7.93 -35.43
N ASP A 64 -26.34 7.16 -34.56
CA ASP A 64 -27.00 6.30 -33.59
C ASP A 64 -26.49 6.56 -32.17
N TYR A 65 -27.28 6.21 -31.16
CA TYR A 65 -26.92 6.42 -29.76
C TYR A 65 -27.40 5.29 -28.86
N PHE A 66 -26.74 5.12 -27.72
CA PHE A 66 -27.14 4.20 -26.66
C PHE A 66 -26.70 4.74 -25.29
N THR A 67 -27.33 4.25 -24.22
CA THR A 67 -27.01 4.65 -22.84
C THR A 67 -25.83 3.85 -22.30
N PHE A 68 -25.97 2.53 -22.27
CA PHE A 68 -24.95 1.59 -21.80
C PHE A 68 -24.81 0.42 -22.78
N SER A 69 -23.58 -0.08 -22.92
CA SER A 69 -23.26 -1.28 -23.69
C SER A 69 -22.56 -2.29 -22.80
N THR A 70 -22.82 -3.57 -23.04
CA THR A 70 -22.17 -4.69 -22.32
C THR A 70 -20.69 -4.83 -22.68
N SER A 71 -20.21 -4.17 -23.75
CA SER A 71 -18.81 -4.19 -24.19
C SER A 71 -18.45 -2.91 -24.94
N ILE A 72 -17.90 -1.90 -24.24
CA ILE A 72 -17.37 -0.67 -24.86
C ILE A 72 -16.16 -1.00 -25.76
N ALA A 73 -15.40 -2.03 -25.40
CA ALA A 73 -14.22 -2.48 -26.14
C ALA A 73 -14.51 -2.82 -27.62
N ASP A 74 -15.70 -3.33 -27.94
CA ASP A 74 -16.06 -3.67 -29.32
C ASP A 74 -16.35 -2.42 -30.16
N HIS A 75 -16.96 -1.39 -29.56
CA HIS A 75 -17.15 -0.09 -30.20
C HIS A 75 -15.81 0.62 -30.44
N LEU A 76 -14.88 0.57 -29.48
CA LEU A 76 -13.53 1.12 -29.64
C LEU A 76 -12.74 0.43 -30.77
N LYS A 77 -12.89 -0.90 -30.94
CA LYS A 77 -12.25 -1.65 -32.04
C LYS A 77 -12.83 -1.27 -33.41
N ALA A 78 -14.14 -1.09 -33.51
CA ALA A 78 -14.83 -0.73 -34.75
C ALA A 78 -14.59 0.73 -35.17
N ALA A 79 -14.36 1.61 -34.20
CA ALA A 79 -14.15 3.04 -34.45
C ALA A 79 -12.90 3.32 -35.31
N SER A 80 -13.06 4.26 -36.24
CA SER A 80 -11.99 4.91 -37.00
C SER A 80 -11.47 6.17 -36.30
N LEU A 81 -12.27 6.76 -35.42
CA LEU A 81 -11.95 7.88 -34.55
C LEU A 81 -12.73 7.75 -33.25
N VAL A 82 -12.09 8.00 -32.11
CA VAL A 82 -12.75 8.03 -30.80
C VAL A 82 -12.75 9.45 -30.25
N ILE A 83 -13.90 9.89 -29.75
CA ILE A 83 -14.05 11.14 -28.99
C ILE A 83 -14.47 10.78 -27.57
N SER A 84 -13.65 11.12 -26.59
CA SER A 84 -13.91 10.76 -25.19
C SER A 84 -13.80 11.96 -24.27
N HIS A 85 -14.56 11.95 -23.19
CA HIS A 85 -14.23 12.76 -22.00
C HIS A 85 -12.89 12.27 -21.38
N ALA A 86 -12.21 13.10 -20.61
CA ALA A 86 -10.85 12.87 -20.08
C ALA A 86 -10.68 11.69 -19.07
N GLY A 87 -11.59 10.73 -19.04
CA GLY A 87 -11.46 9.52 -18.22
C GLY A 87 -10.24 8.68 -18.63
N SER A 88 -9.35 8.39 -17.68
CA SER A 88 -8.08 7.69 -17.92
C SER A 88 -8.26 6.30 -18.54
N GLY A 89 -9.30 5.56 -18.15
CA GLY A 89 -9.62 4.24 -18.71
C GLY A 89 -9.86 4.27 -20.22
N SER A 90 -10.78 5.13 -20.68
CA SER A 90 -11.11 5.27 -22.11
C SER A 90 -9.92 5.77 -22.93
N ILE A 91 -9.09 6.66 -22.37
CA ILE A 91 -7.89 7.16 -23.03
C ILE A 91 -6.91 6.00 -23.29
N PHE A 92 -6.51 5.28 -22.25
CA PHE A 92 -5.49 4.23 -22.40
C PHE A 92 -6.00 3.02 -23.20
N GLU A 93 -7.28 2.67 -23.09
CA GLU A 93 -7.87 1.60 -23.90
C GLU A 93 -7.87 1.96 -25.40
N THR A 94 -8.24 3.19 -25.75
CA THR A 94 -8.20 3.69 -27.13
C THR A 94 -6.77 3.71 -27.67
N LEU A 95 -5.82 4.24 -26.89
CA LEU A 95 -4.41 4.32 -27.26
C LEU A 95 -3.78 2.93 -27.44
N ARG A 96 -4.15 1.94 -26.61
CA ARG A 96 -3.71 0.54 -26.76
C ARG A 96 -4.19 -0.10 -28.06
N LEU A 97 -5.38 0.29 -28.53
CA LEU A 97 -5.94 -0.17 -29.80
C LEU A 97 -5.36 0.57 -31.01
N GLY A 98 -4.45 1.53 -30.80
CA GLY A 98 -3.82 2.33 -31.85
C GLY A 98 -4.82 3.24 -32.58
N LYS A 99 -5.95 3.56 -31.95
CA LYS A 99 -7.01 4.36 -32.56
C LYS A 99 -6.76 5.85 -32.36
N PRO A 100 -7.01 6.71 -33.37
CA PRO A 100 -7.00 8.15 -33.19
C PRO A 100 -7.99 8.59 -32.12
N LEU A 101 -7.56 9.49 -31.25
CA LEU A 101 -8.33 9.91 -30.06
C LEU A 101 -8.39 11.44 -29.97
N ILE A 102 -9.59 11.96 -29.74
CA ILE A 102 -9.85 13.35 -29.31
C ILE A 102 -10.35 13.31 -27.88
N VAL A 103 -9.66 14.01 -26.98
CA VAL A 103 -10.08 14.18 -25.59
C VAL A 103 -10.70 15.56 -25.40
N VAL A 104 -11.95 15.57 -24.93
CA VAL A 104 -12.68 16.80 -24.60
C VAL A 104 -12.81 16.92 -23.08
N VAL A 105 -12.27 18.00 -22.52
CA VAL A 105 -12.33 18.22 -21.08
C VAL A 105 -13.71 18.73 -20.68
N ASN A 106 -14.25 18.17 -19.60
CA ASN A 106 -15.41 18.72 -18.93
C ASN A 106 -14.97 19.79 -17.92
N GLU A 107 -15.20 21.05 -18.24
CA GLU A 107 -14.82 22.18 -17.37
C GLU A 107 -15.66 22.23 -16.07
N ASP A 108 -16.83 21.56 -16.02
CA ASP A 108 -17.71 21.55 -14.85
C ASP A 108 -17.43 20.39 -13.86
N LEU A 109 -16.71 19.36 -14.30
CA LEU A 109 -16.33 18.18 -13.51
C LEU A 109 -14.81 18.21 -13.29
N MET A 110 -14.36 18.85 -12.20
CA MET A 110 -12.93 19.06 -11.92
C MET A 110 -12.27 17.87 -11.21
N ASP A 111 -11.32 17.24 -11.91
CA ASP A 111 -10.16 16.56 -11.34
C ASP A 111 -8.94 16.96 -12.21
N ASN A 112 -8.08 17.87 -11.71
CA ASN A 112 -7.02 18.50 -12.52
C ASN A 112 -6.03 17.49 -13.13
N HIS A 113 -5.86 16.32 -12.50
CA HIS A 113 -4.92 15.29 -12.94
C HIS A 113 -5.30 14.62 -14.27
N GLN A 114 -6.59 14.56 -14.63
CA GLN A 114 -7.04 13.97 -15.90
C GLN A 114 -6.80 14.92 -17.08
N ALA A 115 -7.02 16.22 -16.86
CA ALA A 115 -6.73 17.25 -17.85
C ALA A 115 -5.21 17.38 -18.09
N GLU A 116 -4.40 17.37 -17.02
CA GLU A 116 -2.93 17.37 -17.10
C GLU A 116 -2.40 16.17 -17.88
N LEU A 117 -2.95 14.96 -17.65
CA LEU A 117 -2.59 13.76 -18.39
C LEU A 117 -2.90 13.88 -19.88
N ALA A 118 -4.11 14.33 -20.22
CA ALA A 118 -4.53 14.48 -21.61
C ALA A 118 -3.69 15.56 -22.32
N GLU A 119 -3.36 16.65 -21.65
CA GLU A 119 -2.50 17.71 -22.17
C GLU A 119 -1.07 17.21 -22.43
N GLU A 120 -0.49 16.42 -21.51
CA GLU A 120 0.84 15.83 -21.70
C GLU A 120 0.87 14.81 -22.85
N LEU A 121 -0.17 13.98 -22.99
CA LEU A 121 -0.30 13.04 -24.11
C LEU A 121 -0.47 13.78 -25.44
N ALA A 122 -1.18 14.90 -25.46
CA ALA A 122 -1.30 15.76 -26.63
C ALA A 122 0.03 16.46 -26.99
N ASN A 123 0.79 16.94 -26.00
CA ASN A 123 2.13 17.51 -26.20
C ASN A 123 3.08 16.52 -26.86
N ARG A 124 2.94 15.23 -26.56
CA ARG A 124 3.67 14.12 -27.18
C ARG A 124 3.06 13.62 -28.48
N ARG A 125 1.98 14.24 -28.96
CA ARG A 125 1.24 13.92 -30.18
C ARG A 125 0.60 12.54 -30.18
N HIS A 126 0.22 11.99 -29.02
CA HIS A 126 -0.51 10.72 -28.96
C HIS A 126 -2.03 10.89 -29.17
N LEU A 127 -2.57 12.07 -28.91
CA LEU A 127 -4.00 12.38 -29.05
C LEU A 127 -4.22 13.88 -29.35
N PHE A 128 -5.44 14.25 -29.73
CA PHE A 128 -5.88 15.65 -29.81
C PHE A 128 -6.59 16.08 -28.52
N PHE A 129 -6.30 17.29 -28.05
CA PHE A 129 -6.84 17.81 -26.81
C PHE A 129 -7.70 19.06 -27.06
N VAL A 130 -8.91 19.08 -26.50
CA VAL A 130 -9.89 20.16 -26.69
C VAL A 130 -10.33 20.70 -25.33
N ARG A 131 -10.05 21.99 -25.10
CA ARG A 131 -10.47 22.75 -23.90
C ARG A 131 -11.92 23.22 -24.07
N GLY A 132 -12.86 22.29 -23.89
CA GLY A 132 -14.29 22.54 -23.92
C GLY A 132 -15.00 22.09 -25.21
N PRO A 133 -16.26 21.60 -25.13
CA PRO A 133 -16.99 21.07 -26.29
C PRO A 133 -17.19 22.05 -27.46
N GLN A 134 -17.18 23.36 -27.19
CA GLN A 134 -17.36 24.43 -28.18
C GLN A 134 -16.25 24.49 -29.25
N LEU A 135 -15.05 24.00 -28.95
CA LEU A 135 -13.91 24.01 -29.88
C LEU A 135 -13.83 22.72 -30.72
N LEU A 136 -14.70 21.74 -30.46
CA LEU A 136 -14.62 20.41 -31.06
C LEU A 136 -14.74 20.45 -32.59
N ALA A 137 -15.66 21.24 -33.15
CA ALA A 137 -15.81 21.37 -34.59
C ALA A 137 -14.54 21.91 -35.27
N GLN A 138 -13.94 22.96 -34.69
CA GLN A 138 -12.69 23.55 -35.20
C GLN A 138 -11.53 22.56 -35.15
N THR A 139 -11.43 21.76 -34.07
CA THR A 139 -10.41 20.71 -33.96
C THR A 139 -10.62 19.63 -35.02
N ILE A 140 -11.85 19.17 -35.25
CA ILE A 140 -12.15 18.17 -36.29
C ILE A 140 -11.84 18.71 -37.69
N GLU A 141 -12.09 20.00 -37.95
CA GLU A 141 -11.78 20.63 -39.23
C GLU A 141 -10.27 20.80 -39.47
N SER A 142 -9.46 20.95 -38.42
CA SER A 142 -8.02 21.23 -38.51
C SER A 142 -7.10 20.06 -38.14
N MET A 143 -7.63 18.96 -37.58
CA MET A 143 -6.83 17.81 -37.13
C MET A 143 -6.09 17.14 -38.29
N ASP A 144 -4.88 16.67 -38.05
CA ASP A 144 -4.16 15.82 -39.01
C ASP A 144 -3.93 14.45 -38.37
N LEU A 145 -4.75 13.46 -38.74
CA LEU A 145 -4.68 12.13 -38.13
C LEU A 145 -3.33 11.44 -38.35
N GLU A 146 -2.60 11.79 -39.42
CA GLU A 146 -1.28 11.26 -39.72
C GLU A 146 -0.18 11.87 -38.83
N SER A 147 -0.47 13.00 -38.18
CA SER A 147 0.45 13.65 -37.24
C SER A 147 0.53 12.96 -35.86
N LEU A 148 -0.38 12.02 -35.59
CA LEU A 148 -0.42 11.29 -34.32
C LEU A 148 0.65 10.19 -34.26
N VAL A 149 1.37 10.15 -33.15
CA VAL A 149 2.38 9.12 -32.85
C VAL A 149 1.70 7.96 -32.12
N PRO A 150 1.75 6.72 -32.66
CA PRO A 150 1.19 5.54 -31.98
C PRO A 150 1.74 5.39 -30.56
N TYR A 151 0.85 5.19 -29.60
CA TYR A 151 1.22 4.97 -28.21
C TYR A 151 1.70 3.53 -28.02
N THR A 152 3.00 3.36 -27.77
CA THR A 152 3.59 2.04 -27.45
C THR A 152 3.71 1.89 -25.94
N LEU A 153 3.07 0.86 -25.37
CA LEU A 153 3.40 0.38 -24.04
C LEU A 153 4.82 -0.18 -24.09
N GLY A 154 5.71 0.28 -23.22
CA GLY A 154 7.08 -0.22 -23.18
C GLY A 154 7.09 -1.74 -23.06
N ASP A 155 7.66 -2.43 -24.03
CA ASP A 155 7.84 -3.89 -24.00
C ASP A 155 8.87 -4.24 -22.91
N PRO A 156 8.48 -4.97 -21.85
CA PRO A 156 9.42 -5.41 -20.82
C PRO A 156 10.54 -6.29 -21.41
N ASN A 157 10.28 -7.01 -22.50
CA ASN A 157 11.22 -7.97 -23.07
C ASN A 157 12.29 -7.32 -23.94
N ASP A 158 12.03 -6.19 -24.60
CA ASP A 158 13.08 -5.43 -25.30
C ASP A 158 14.05 -4.77 -24.30
N ILE A 159 13.56 -4.42 -23.11
CA ILE A 159 14.39 -3.95 -21.99
C ILE A 159 15.26 -5.10 -21.48
N VAL A 160 14.70 -6.30 -21.30
CA VAL A 160 15.45 -7.47 -20.83
C VAL A 160 16.43 -8.00 -21.88
N ALA A 161 16.07 -8.02 -23.17
CA ALA A 161 16.95 -8.47 -24.25
C ALA A 161 18.11 -7.48 -24.51
N GLN A 162 17.89 -6.17 -24.34
CA GLN A 162 18.99 -5.17 -24.39
C GLN A 162 19.89 -5.21 -23.14
N ILE A 163 19.34 -5.61 -21.98
CA ILE A 163 20.10 -5.88 -20.76
C ILE A 163 20.96 -7.16 -20.92
N ASP A 164 20.39 -8.24 -21.45
CA ASP A 164 21.09 -9.54 -21.62
C ASP A 164 22.14 -9.52 -22.74
N ALA A 165 21.91 -8.77 -23.82
CA ALA A 165 22.91 -8.57 -24.87
C ALA A 165 24.09 -7.71 -24.39
N SER A 166 23.86 -6.77 -23.46
CA SER A 166 24.90 -5.94 -22.84
C SER A 166 25.71 -6.68 -21.77
N LEU A 167 25.18 -7.79 -21.23
CA LEU A 167 25.83 -8.60 -20.19
C LEU A 167 26.80 -9.67 -20.73
N ARG A 168 26.78 -9.99 -22.04
CA ARG A 168 27.55 -11.12 -22.61
C ARG A 168 28.82 -10.77 -23.39
N LEU A 169 29.22 -9.51 -23.50
CA LEU A 169 30.47 -9.15 -24.18
C LEU A 169 31.33 -8.20 -23.32
N THR A 170 32.15 -8.80 -22.44
CA THR A 170 33.59 -8.48 -22.27
C THR A 170 34.22 -9.39 -21.20
N SER A 171 34.44 -10.66 -21.57
CA SER A 171 35.71 -11.34 -21.30
C SER A 171 36.57 -11.19 -22.57
N PRO A 172 37.91 -11.05 -22.51
CA PRO A 172 38.71 -10.69 -23.69
C PRO A 172 38.96 -11.87 -24.64
N GLY A 173 38.84 -11.64 -25.96
CA GLY A 173 39.30 -12.56 -27.02
C GLY A 173 38.81 -12.21 -28.45
N GLU A 174 39.66 -11.46 -29.19
CA GLU A 174 39.87 -11.35 -30.66
C GLU A 174 38.70 -11.32 -31.69
N GLY A 175 38.69 -10.28 -32.56
CA GLY A 175 38.55 -10.50 -34.02
C GLY A 175 37.35 -9.94 -34.83
N SER A 176 37.28 -8.61 -35.02
CA SER A 176 37.06 -7.90 -36.32
C SER A 176 35.71 -7.91 -37.12
N VAL A 177 35.36 -6.68 -37.58
CA VAL A 177 34.72 -6.23 -38.87
C VAL A 177 33.25 -5.74 -38.87
N LYS A 178 33.10 -4.38 -38.87
CA LYS A 178 32.29 -3.44 -39.71
C LYS A 178 30.76 -3.70 -39.91
N LYS A 179 29.85 -2.71 -39.92
CA LYS A 179 29.92 -1.36 -40.54
C LYS A 179 28.69 -0.47 -40.17
N GLU A 180 28.97 0.82 -39.90
CA GLU A 180 28.32 2.12 -40.27
C GLU A 180 26.77 2.25 -40.35
N GLY A 181 26.11 3.35 -39.95
CA GLY A 181 26.48 4.71 -39.53
C GLY A 181 25.22 5.48 -39.04
N GLU A 182 25.37 6.36 -38.05
CA GLU A 182 25.21 7.85 -38.15
C GLU A 182 23.76 8.33 -38.40
N GLY A 183 23.14 9.26 -37.66
CA GLY A 183 23.57 10.14 -36.57
C GLY A 183 22.51 11.24 -36.34
N GLU A 184 22.40 11.68 -35.07
CA GLU A 184 21.97 13.00 -34.52
C GLU A 184 20.54 13.54 -34.76
N GLY A 185 19.82 14.17 -33.82
CA GLY A 185 20.02 14.61 -32.41
C GLY A 185 18.63 14.87 -31.77
N ALA A 186 18.36 14.77 -30.46
CA ALA A 186 18.97 15.26 -29.21
C ALA A 186 18.20 16.46 -28.59
N GLY A 187 17.74 16.28 -27.34
CA GLY A 187 17.35 17.34 -26.40
C GLY A 187 15.96 17.11 -25.82
N ILE A 188 15.78 16.55 -24.61
CA ILE A 188 15.68 17.35 -23.38
C ILE A 188 15.89 16.50 -22.08
N SER A 189 16.17 15.19 -22.14
CA SER A 189 16.31 14.35 -20.90
C SER A 189 17.72 14.28 -20.27
N LYS A 190 18.72 14.95 -20.87
CA LYS A 190 20.14 14.91 -20.42
C LYS A 190 20.41 15.52 -19.04
N SER A 191 19.44 16.17 -18.37
CA SER A 191 19.63 16.83 -17.07
C SER A 191 19.43 15.88 -15.89
N LYS A 192 18.36 15.07 -15.89
CA LYS A 192 17.97 14.22 -14.75
C LYS A 192 18.77 12.91 -14.69
N ALA A 193 18.92 12.22 -15.81
CA ALA A 193 19.77 11.03 -15.92
C ALA A 193 21.25 11.32 -15.66
N LYS A 194 21.74 12.51 -16.04
CA LYS A 194 23.12 12.96 -15.76
C LYS A 194 23.30 13.37 -14.30
N LYS A 195 22.24 13.78 -13.60
CA LYS A 195 22.24 14.04 -12.16
C LYS A 195 22.25 12.74 -11.37
N ASP A 196 21.43 11.76 -11.76
CA ASP A 196 21.32 10.48 -11.06
C ASP A 196 22.52 9.56 -11.35
N ALA A 197 23.05 9.53 -12.58
CA ALA A 197 24.30 8.84 -12.91
C ALA A 197 25.53 9.52 -12.27
N LYS A 198 25.58 10.86 -12.21
CA LYS A 198 26.65 11.57 -11.49
C LYS A 198 26.54 11.38 -9.97
N ASN A 199 25.33 11.19 -9.42
CA ASN A 199 25.12 10.86 -8.02
C ASN A 199 25.51 9.41 -7.71
N ALA A 200 25.18 8.46 -8.58
CA ALA A 200 25.56 7.05 -8.44
C ALA A 200 27.07 6.86 -8.63
N GLU A 201 27.68 7.46 -9.65
CA GLU A 201 29.14 7.42 -9.87
C GLU A 201 29.90 8.15 -8.75
N LYS A 202 29.34 9.25 -8.22
CA LYS A 202 29.90 9.94 -7.04
C LYS A 202 29.71 9.14 -5.77
N ALA A 203 28.62 8.37 -5.63
CA ALA A 203 28.38 7.47 -4.50
C ALA A 203 29.29 6.23 -4.56
N GLU A 204 29.54 5.69 -5.75
CA GLU A 204 30.40 4.53 -5.98
C GLU A 204 31.89 4.92 -5.87
N LYS A 205 32.30 6.05 -6.45
CA LYS A 205 33.64 6.63 -6.20
C LYS A 205 33.80 7.08 -4.75
N ALA A 206 32.74 7.54 -4.08
CA ALA A 206 32.78 7.82 -2.65
C ALA A 206 32.92 6.53 -1.85
N ALA A 207 32.20 5.46 -2.20
CA ALA A 207 32.27 4.14 -1.55
C ALA A 207 33.64 3.46 -1.77
N GLN A 208 34.21 3.55 -2.97
CA GLN A 208 35.58 3.08 -3.25
C GLN A 208 36.63 3.94 -2.56
N ARG A 209 36.48 5.28 -2.52
CA ARG A 209 37.32 6.15 -1.68
C ARG A 209 37.08 5.92 -0.18
N GLN A 210 35.92 5.44 0.23
CA GLN A 210 35.58 5.09 1.62
C GLN A 210 36.12 3.72 2.00
N GLN A 211 36.16 2.74 1.10
CA GLN A 211 36.84 1.46 1.30
C GLN A 211 38.35 1.65 1.32
N ALA A 212 38.88 2.50 0.42
CA ALA A 212 40.28 2.91 0.47
C ALA A 212 40.58 3.70 1.76
N ARG A 213 39.74 4.68 2.16
CA ARG A 213 39.89 5.40 3.44
C ARG A 213 39.65 4.53 4.67
N ALA A 214 38.78 3.54 4.63
CA ALA A 214 38.55 2.58 5.71
C ALA A 214 39.79 1.70 5.92
N ALA A 215 40.39 1.25 4.81
CA ALA A 215 41.68 0.56 4.79
C ALA A 215 42.87 1.46 5.13
N THR A 216 42.75 2.79 4.98
CA THR A 216 43.77 3.76 5.43
C THR A 216 43.51 4.23 6.88
N SER A 217 42.27 4.20 7.38
CA SER A 217 41.91 4.55 8.76
C SER A 217 42.15 3.42 9.75
N SER A 218 42.28 2.18 9.28
CA SER A 218 42.90 1.09 10.04
C SER A 218 44.44 1.20 10.11
N VAL A 219 45.05 2.14 9.37
CA VAL A 219 46.52 2.34 9.31
C VAL A 219 46.94 3.72 9.84
N GLY A 220 45.99 4.64 10.12
CA GLY A 220 46.25 5.99 10.60
C GLY A 220 46.45 6.15 12.11
N ALA A 221 46.74 5.05 12.83
CA ALA A 221 46.96 5.05 14.28
C ALA A 221 48.44 4.96 14.67
N SER A 222 49.37 5.34 13.79
CA SER A 222 50.81 5.34 14.09
C SER A 222 51.37 6.76 14.00
N GLU A 223 51.05 7.62 14.97
CA GLU A 223 51.91 8.74 15.35
C GLU A 223 51.50 9.25 16.75
N SER A 224 52.41 9.07 17.71
CA SER A 224 52.31 9.21 19.18
C SER A 224 51.75 8.02 19.98
N ASP A 225 52.38 6.85 19.85
CA ASP A 225 52.18 5.73 20.78
C ASP A 225 52.87 6.03 22.14
N GLU A 226 52.17 6.76 23.01
CA GLU A 226 52.07 6.26 24.38
C GLU A 226 51.03 5.14 24.34
N THR A 227 51.44 3.89 24.57
CA THR A 227 50.52 2.75 24.68
C THR A 227 49.47 3.06 25.73
N ASP A 228 48.24 3.38 25.29
CA ASP A 228 47.14 3.68 26.20
C ASP A 228 46.87 2.44 27.07
N PRO A 229 47.11 2.49 28.39
CA PRO A 229 46.93 1.34 29.27
C PRO A 229 45.47 0.89 29.35
N LEU A 230 44.52 1.73 28.93
CA LEU A 230 43.09 1.43 28.90
C LEU A 230 42.60 0.97 27.51
N SER A 231 43.50 0.73 26.56
CA SER A 231 43.16 0.20 25.23
C SER A 231 42.33 -1.11 25.24
N PRO A 232 42.42 -2.03 26.21
CA PRO A 232 41.53 -3.19 26.26
C PRO A 232 40.05 -2.86 26.54
N ASN A 233 39.74 -1.65 27.01
CA ASN A 233 38.36 -1.24 27.37
C ASN A 233 37.57 -0.70 26.18
N TYR A 234 38.17 -0.54 25.01
CA TYR A 234 37.46 -0.05 23.82
C TYR A 234 38.08 -0.54 22.52
N GLY A 235 37.31 -0.45 21.44
CA GLY A 235 37.78 -0.83 20.11
C GLY A 235 36.70 -1.52 19.30
N ASP A 236 37.04 -1.84 18.05
CA ASP A 236 36.22 -2.74 17.24
C ASP A 236 36.46 -4.18 17.72
N ILE A 237 35.39 -4.94 17.97
CA ILE A 237 35.52 -6.34 18.39
C ILE A 237 36.03 -7.17 17.20
N PRO A 238 37.09 -7.97 17.37
CA PRO A 238 37.53 -8.90 16.35
C PRO A 238 36.43 -9.91 15.99
N VAL A 239 36.35 -10.30 14.71
CA VAL A 239 35.29 -11.19 14.22
C VAL A 239 35.31 -12.53 14.96
N GLU A 240 36.50 -13.04 15.29
CA GLU A 240 36.71 -14.27 16.05
C GLU A 240 36.04 -14.26 17.45
N ASP A 241 35.87 -13.09 18.06
CA ASP A 241 35.25 -12.95 19.39
C ASP A 241 33.72 -12.92 19.33
N ILE A 242 33.15 -12.68 18.13
CA ILE A 242 31.70 -12.74 17.88
C ILE A 242 31.27 -13.99 17.09
N GLN A 243 32.22 -14.86 16.70
CA GLN A 243 31.97 -16.14 16.02
C GLN A 243 31.62 -17.29 16.97
N SER A 244 30.85 -17.00 18.03
CA SER A 244 30.36 -18.02 18.98
C SER A 244 31.46 -18.91 19.60
N LYS A 245 32.68 -18.37 19.77
CA LYS A 245 33.85 -19.08 20.30
C LYS A 245 33.65 -19.64 21.70
N SER A 246 32.85 -18.98 22.53
CA SER A 246 32.55 -19.43 23.90
C SER A 246 31.24 -18.86 24.43
N ILE A 247 30.61 -19.60 25.36
CA ILE A 247 29.47 -19.11 26.15
C ILE A 247 30.03 -18.40 27.38
N THR A 248 30.03 -17.07 27.35
CA THR A 248 30.71 -16.24 28.38
C THR A 248 29.97 -16.11 29.71
N GLY A 249 28.69 -16.51 29.79
CA GLY A 249 27.87 -16.35 31.00
C GLY A 249 27.58 -14.89 31.38
N ARG A 250 27.91 -13.91 30.52
CA ARG A 250 27.63 -12.49 30.75
C ARG A 250 26.13 -12.24 30.76
N THR A 251 25.68 -11.48 31.75
CA THR A 251 24.30 -11.01 31.84
C THR A 251 24.13 -9.74 31.02
N TRP A 252 23.18 -9.75 30.10
CA TRP A 252 22.79 -8.59 29.30
C TRP A 252 21.56 -7.94 29.90
N THR A 253 21.48 -6.62 29.82
CA THR A 253 20.31 -5.85 30.24
C THR A 253 19.72 -5.16 29.03
N ASP A 254 18.40 -5.25 28.88
CA ASP A 254 17.71 -4.52 27.83
C ASP A 254 17.63 -3.03 28.19
N VAL A 255 17.88 -2.16 27.22
CA VAL A 255 17.80 -0.70 27.38
C VAL A 255 16.42 -0.27 27.86
N GLY A 256 15.37 -1.02 27.52
CA GLY A 256 14.00 -0.79 27.98
C GLY A 256 13.78 -0.98 29.48
N GLU A 257 14.64 -1.77 30.15
CA GLU A 257 14.51 -2.15 31.55
C GLU A 257 15.32 -1.25 32.51
N LEU A 258 16.19 -0.40 31.97
CA LEU A 258 17.05 0.47 32.76
C LEU A 258 16.23 1.52 33.53
N CYS A 259 16.25 1.45 34.85
CA CYS A 259 15.47 2.35 35.71
C CYS A 259 16.27 2.86 36.92
N ALA A 260 15.70 3.82 37.64
CA ALA A 260 16.36 4.46 38.79
C ALA A 260 16.68 3.49 39.94
N GLU A 261 15.94 2.38 40.09
CA GLU A 261 16.19 1.34 41.10
C GLU A 261 17.49 0.56 40.86
N MET A 262 18.04 0.68 39.65
CA MET A 262 19.31 0.08 39.27
C MET A 262 20.51 1.00 39.49
N LYS A 263 20.33 2.14 40.17
CA LYS A 263 21.43 3.05 40.52
C LYS A 263 22.61 2.29 41.13
N ASP A 264 23.83 2.66 40.71
CA ASP A 264 25.10 2.10 41.15
C ASP A 264 25.34 0.63 40.75
N LYS A 265 24.42 -0.01 40.00
CA LYS A 265 24.63 -1.36 39.45
C LYS A 265 25.44 -1.32 38.16
N ASN A 266 26.28 -2.33 37.95
CA ASN A 266 26.93 -2.57 36.67
C ASN A 266 25.93 -3.19 35.69
N VAL A 267 25.93 -2.71 34.46
CA VAL A 267 25.13 -3.25 33.36
C VAL A 267 25.97 -3.43 32.11
N LEU A 268 25.57 -4.39 31.29
CA LEU A 268 26.08 -4.63 29.97
C LEU A 268 24.91 -4.57 29.00
N ILE A 269 24.95 -3.61 28.08
CA ILE A 269 23.89 -3.40 27.08
C ILE A 269 24.45 -3.53 25.67
N ARG A 270 23.59 -3.91 24.72
CA ARG A 270 23.88 -3.87 23.28
C ARG A 270 22.82 -3.04 22.56
N GLY A 271 23.27 -2.12 21.71
CA GLY A 271 22.34 -1.31 20.92
C GLY A 271 23.02 -0.53 19.80
N ALA A 272 22.22 0.21 19.04
CA ALA A 272 22.69 1.09 17.98
C ALA A 272 23.13 2.45 18.57
N ALA A 273 24.31 2.91 18.17
CA ALA A 273 24.81 4.27 18.44
C ALA A 273 23.97 5.30 17.67
N GLN A 274 22.86 5.75 18.24
CA GLN A 274 21.90 6.64 17.57
C GLN A 274 22.46 8.06 17.41
N ALA A 275 23.04 8.59 18.48
CA ALA A 275 23.60 9.94 18.50
C ALA A 275 24.93 9.95 19.26
N ILE A 276 25.88 10.71 18.74
CA ILE A 276 27.21 10.85 19.32
C ILE A 276 27.49 12.34 19.40
N ARG A 277 27.71 12.85 20.62
CA ARG A 277 27.92 14.26 20.89
C ARG A 277 29.27 14.46 21.59
N PRO A 278 30.32 14.89 20.86
CA PRO A 278 31.57 15.31 21.49
C PRO A 278 31.34 16.60 22.27
N VAL A 279 31.84 16.66 23.51
CA VAL A 279 31.80 17.87 24.35
C VAL A 279 33.20 18.48 24.44
N SER A 280 34.21 17.64 24.70
CA SER A 280 35.62 18.03 24.70
C SER A 280 36.50 16.80 24.43
N LYS A 281 37.83 16.98 24.35
CA LYS A 281 38.77 15.85 24.31
C LYS A 281 38.69 14.94 25.55
N LYS A 282 38.02 15.40 26.63
CA LYS A 282 37.86 14.67 27.89
C LYS A 282 36.44 14.15 28.14
N MET A 283 35.49 14.46 27.25
CA MET A 283 34.09 14.12 27.49
C MET A 283 33.28 13.98 26.20
N ALA A 284 32.46 12.93 26.13
CA ALA A 284 31.48 12.73 25.08
C ALA A 284 30.22 12.06 25.62
N PHE A 285 29.09 12.31 24.95
CA PHE A 285 27.84 11.59 25.16
C PHE A 285 27.57 10.67 23.98
N LEU A 286 27.10 9.47 24.26
CA LEU A 286 26.66 8.47 23.29
C LEU A 286 25.24 8.05 23.66
N VAL A 287 24.28 8.24 22.76
CA VAL A 287 22.93 7.70 22.94
C VAL A 287 22.86 6.33 22.29
N VAL A 288 22.56 5.31 23.08
CA VAL A 288 22.39 3.93 22.62
C VAL A 288 20.91 3.63 22.54
N ARG A 289 20.46 3.12 21.37
CA ARG A 289 19.07 2.71 21.10
C ARG A 289 18.96 1.20 20.99
N GLN A 290 17.96 0.62 21.61
CA GLN A 290 17.53 -0.76 21.39
C GLN A 290 16.00 -0.76 21.21
N SER A 291 15.52 -1.21 20.04
CA SER A 291 14.12 -1.07 19.63
C SER A 291 13.63 0.39 19.76
N MET A 292 12.58 0.64 20.56
CA MET A 292 12.03 1.96 20.87
C MET A 292 12.72 2.69 22.05
N SER A 293 13.59 2.00 22.80
CA SER A 293 14.20 2.52 24.01
C SER A 293 15.57 3.12 23.75
N THR A 294 15.88 4.23 24.41
CA THR A 294 17.16 4.94 24.33
C THR A 294 17.69 5.28 25.71
N VAL A 295 19.01 5.21 25.89
CA VAL A 295 19.72 5.60 27.11
C VAL A 295 20.96 6.43 26.78
N GLN A 296 21.25 7.41 27.64
CA GLN A 296 22.44 8.22 27.53
C GLN A 296 23.63 7.52 28.20
N CYS A 297 24.69 7.32 27.44
CA CYS A 297 25.98 6.82 27.93
C CYS A 297 26.96 7.99 28.00
N VAL A 298 27.60 8.16 29.17
CA VAL A 298 28.51 9.27 29.45
C VAL A 298 29.94 8.74 29.51
N LEU A 299 30.81 9.30 28.68
CA LEU A 299 32.24 9.04 28.71
C LEU A 299 32.93 10.28 29.28
N VAL A 300 33.56 10.15 30.46
CA VAL A 300 34.37 11.21 31.08
C VAL A 300 35.74 10.66 31.42
N VAL A 301 36.80 11.35 30.95
CA VAL A 301 38.18 10.93 31.21
C VAL A 301 38.44 10.84 32.70
N SER A 302 38.94 9.68 33.12
CA SER A 302 39.33 9.35 34.48
C SER A 302 40.56 8.45 34.43
N LYS A 303 41.43 8.51 35.45
CA LYS A 303 42.75 7.86 35.41
C LYS A 303 42.68 6.35 35.12
N ASP A 304 41.65 5.67 35.62
CA ASP A 304 41.63 4.20 35.70
C ASP A 304 40.54 3.55 34.85
N VAL A 305 39.68 4.34 34.18
CA VAL A 305 38.47 3.80 33.51
C VAL A 305 38.36 4.26 32.06
N VAL A 306 38.46 5.56 31.80
CA VAL A 306 38.26 6.14 30.46
C VAL A 306 39.44 7.04 30.09
N SER A 307 40.15 6.68 29.02
CA SER A 307 41.25 7.49 28.46
C SER A 307 40.74 8.55 27.46
N PRO A 308 41.52 9.59 27.16
CA PRO A 308 41.22 10.51 26.06
C PRO A 308 41.08 9.80 24.71
N GLN A 309 41.81 8.71 24.49
CA GLN A 309 41.78 7.89 23.28
C GLN A 309 40.46 7.11 23.19
N MET A 310 39.93 6.59 24.31
CA MET A 310 38.60 5.99 24.37
C MET A 310 37.49 6.99 23.99
N VAL A 311 37.58 8.24 24.47
CA VAL A 311 36.65 9.31 24.07
C VAL A 311 36.77 9.58 22.57
N ARG A 312 37.98 9.63 22.01
CA ARG A 312 38.19 9.79 20.56
C ARG A 312 37.57 8.63 19.78
N PHE A 313 37.75 7.38 20.22
CA PHE A 313 37.12 6.20 19.62
C PHE A 313 35.60 6.30 19.63
N ALA A 314 35.00 6.63 20.77
CA ALA A 314 33.54 6.81 20.86
C ALA A 314 33.04 7.88 19.87
N THR A 315 33.79 8.99 19.73
CA THR A 315 33.44 10.07 18.80
C THR A 315 33.70 9.76 17.33
N SER A 316 34.48 8.71 17.03
CA SER A 316 34.76 8.26 15.66
C SER A 316 33.75 7.20 15.16
N LEU A 317 32.87 6.70 16.03
CA LEU A 317 31.77 5.83 15.64
C LEU A 317 30.85 6.55 14.65
N SER A 318 30.37 5.81 13.66
CA SER A 318 29.29 6.24 12.78
C SER A 318 27.95 5.97 13.44
N LYS A 319 26.96 6.83 13.17
CA LYS A 319 25.57 6.61 13.60
C LYS A 319 25.08 5.24 13.14
N GLU A 320 24.24 4.61 13.95
CA GLU A 320 23.68 3.27 13.73
C GLU A 320 24.67 2.09 13.83
N SER A 321 25.93 2.33 14.22
CA SER A 321 26.87 1.25 14.58
C SER A 321 26.35 0.47 15.79
N ILE A 322 26.48 -0.86 15.77
CA ILE A 322 26.10 -1.68 16.91
C ILE A 322 27.24 -1.70 17.92
N VAL A 323 26.93 -1.35 19.16
CA VAL A 323 27.92 -1.23 20.24
C VAL A 323 27.51 -2.04 21.46
N ASP A 324 28.50 -2.58 22.14
CA ASP A 324 28.40 -3.08 23.51
C ASP A 324 28.89 -2.00 24.48
N VAL A 325 28.09 -1.70 25.49
CA VAL A 325 28.46 -0.75 26.54
C VAL A 325 28.39 -1.44 27.89
N GLU A 326 29.53 -1.49 28.58
CA GLU A 326 29.63 -1.91 29.97
C GLU A 326 29.82 -0.66 30.83
N GLY A 327 29.01 -0.49 31.88
CA GLY A 327 29.09 0.71 32.72
C GLY A 327 28.25 0.62 33.99
N VAL A 328 28.23 1.72 34.74
CA VAL A 328 27.47 1.84 36.00
C VAL A 328 26.31 2.81 35.81
N ILE A 329 25.13 2.44 36.28
CA ILE A 329 23.96 3.31 36.20
C ILE A 329 24.07 4.47 37.19
N SER A 330 23.82 5.68 36.70
CA SER A 330 23.66 6.89 37.51
C SER A 330 22.32 7.56 37.22
N VAL A 331 21.76 8.23 38.23
CA VAL A 331 20.53 9.00 38.10
C VAL A 331 20.90 10.49 38.04
N PRO A 332 20.63 11.19 36.93
CA PRO A 332 20.92 12.62 36.83
C PRO A 332 19.95 13.44 37.71
N ASN A 333 20.40 14.63 38.13
CA ASN A 333 19.57 15.53 38.94
C ASN A 333 18.43 16.18 38.12
N GLU A 334 18.63 16.34 36.81
CA GLU A 334 17.64 16.88 35.88
C GLU A 334 17.17 15.79 34.89
N PRO A 335 15.89 15.79 34.48
CA PRO A 335 15.36 14.85 33.49
C PRO A 335 16.07 14.95 32.14
N ILE A 336 16.34 13.80 31.52
CA ILE A 336 17.01 13.74 30.22
C ILE A 336 15.96 13.91 29.11
N LYS A 337 16.07 14.98 28.33
CA LYS A 337 15.12 15.31 27.25
C LYS A 337 15.32 14.50 25.96
N GLY A 338 16.49 13.88 25.79
CA GLY A 338 16.89 13.21 24.55
C GLY A 338 16.75 11.69 24.55
N THR A 339 16.31 11.09 25.66
CA THR A 339 16.26 9.63 25.84
C THR A 339 14.96 9.18 26.49
N THR A 340 14.53 7.95 26.21
CA THR A 340 13.35 7.38 26.87
C THR A 340 13.65 7.03 28.32
N GLN A 341 14.84 6.49 28.58
CA GLN A 341 15.27 6.21 29.94
C GLN A 341 15.75 7.47 30.65
N GLN A 342 15.37 7.61 31.91
CA GLN A 342 15.70 8.72 32.80
C GLN A 342 16.91 8.41 33.71
N VAL A 343 17.80 7.56 33.21
CA VAL A 343 19.07 7.20 33.83
C VAL A 343 20.18 7.33 32.80
N GLU A 344 21.42 7.42 33.29
CA GLU A 344 22.62 7.45 32.47
C GLU A 344 23.50 6.24 32.77
N ILE A 345 24.31 5.81 31.80
CA ILE A 345 25.36 4.82 32.00
C ILE A 345 26.70 5.53 32.01
N GLN A 346 27.39 5.51 33.15
CA GLN A 346 28.79 5.91 33.26
C GLN A 346 29.65 4.81 32.64
N VAL A 347 30.14 5.06 31.43
CA VAL A 347 30.80 4.05 30.59
C VAL A 347 32.12 3.61 31.21
N ARG A 348 32.32 2.29 31.28
CA ARG A 348 33.58 1.65 31.65
C ARG A 348 34.26 0.97 30.47
N LYS A 349 33.48 0.33 29.60
CA LYS A 349 33.97 -0.27 28.37
C LYS A 349 33.01 0.00 27.22
N LEU A 350 33.54 0.20 26.03
CA LEU A 350 32.78 0.51 24.82
C LEU A 350 33.37 -0.22 23.63
N TYR A 351 32.65 -1.19 23.09
CA TYR A 351 33.10 -1.95 21.95
C TYR A 351 32.17 -1.80 20.76
N CYS A 352 32.73 -1.66 19.56
CA CYS A 352 31.98 -1.64 18.32
C CYS A 352 31.89 -3.07 17.75
N ILE A 353 30.67 -3.61 17.68
CA ILE A 353 30.38 -4.95 17.16
C ILE A 353 30.29 -4.94 15.65
N ASN A 354 29.63 -3.92 15.12
CA ASN A 354 29.49 -3.75 13.69
C ASN A 354 29.39 -2.25 13.38
N ARG A 355 30.40 -1.75 12.68
CA ARG A 355 30.49 -0.33 12.32
C ARG A 355 29.59 -0.05 11.13
N ALA A 356 28.66 0.88 11.29
CA ALA A 356 27.80 1.32 10.22
C ALA A 356 28.57 2.14 9.18
N VAL A 357 28.07 2.22 7.95
CA VAL A 357 28.60 3.17 6.97
C VAL A 357 28.34 4.61 7.46
N PRO A 358 29.30 5.54 7.34
CA PRO A 358 29.13 6.90 7.87
C PRO A 358 27.98 7.71 7.25
N ASN A 359 27.72 7.47 5.96
CA ASN A 359 26.68 8.17 5.19
C ASN A 359 25.46 7.25 5.04
N LEU A 360 24.49 7.41 5.95
CA LEU A 360 23.23 6.67 5.87
C LEU A 360 22.33 7.28 4.77
N PRO A 361 21.59 6.47 4.00
CA PRO A 361 20.68 6.98 2.98
C PRO A 361 19.48 7.72 3.58
N ILE A 362 19.09 7.38 4.81
CA ILE A 362 18.13 8.12 5.63
C ILE A 362 18.65 8.22 7.07
N ASN A 363 18.45 9.37 7.72
CA ASN A 363 18.64 9.49 9.16
C ASN A 363 17.35 9.08 9.89
N ILE A 364 17.51 8.34 10.99
CA ILE A 364 16.38 7.91 11.83
C ILE A 364 15.64 9.10 12.44
N GLU A 365 16.36 10.13 12.87
CA GLU A 365 15.78 11.35 13.44
C GLU A 365 14.89 12.09 12.41
N ASP A 366 15.42 12.33 11.20
CA ASP A 366 14.66 12.97 10.12
C ASP A 366 13.41 12.14 9.73
N ALA A 367 13.54 10.81 9.72
CA ALA A 367 12.44 9.89 9.42
C ALA A 367 11.43 9.74 10.58
N SER A 368 11.75 10.18 11.79
CA SER A 368 10.89 10.08 12.99
C SER A 368 10.08 11.35 13.26
N ARG A 369 10.36 12.46 12.55
CA ARG A 369 9.63 13.72 12.72
C ARG A 369 8.16 13.60 12.33
N SER A 370 7.32 14.32 13.07
CA SER A 370 5.89 14.48 12.82
C SER A 370 5.58 15.64 11.88
N GLU A 371 4.39 15.62 11.26
CA GLU A 371 3.88 16.77 10.50
C GLU A 371 3.75 18.04 11.35
N THR A 372 3.47 17.88 12.64
CA THR A 372 3.34 18.99 13.59
C THR A 372 4.67 19.69 13.82
N GLU A 373 5.78 18.94 13.86
CA GLU A 373 7.14 19.51 13.94
C GLU A 373 7.51 20.26 12.66
N PHE A 374 7.16 19.72 11.49
CA PHE A 374 7.39 20.43 10.22
C PHE A 374 6.64 21.76 10.17
N LYS A 375 5.36 21.78 10.57
CA LYS A 375 4.57 23.03 10.64
C LYS A 375 5.19 24.07 11.59
N LYS A 376 5.61 23.64 12.79
CA LYS A 376 6.28 24.53 13.76
C LYS A 376 7.61 25.09 13.22
N ALA A 377 8.38 24.27 12.50
CA ALA A 377 9.63 24.70 11.89
C ALA A 377 9.40 25.70 10.75
N GLU A 378 8.39 25.45 9.91
CA GLU A 378 7.98 26.41 8.86
C GLU A 378 7.54 27.76 9.46
N GLU A 379 6.78 27.74 10.55
CA GLU A 379 6.37 28.95 11.30
C GLU A 379 7.55 29.70 11.93
N SER A 380 8.59 28.99 12.39
CA SER A 380 9.80 29.59 12.97
C SER A 380 10.88 29.96 11.94
N GLY A 381 10.67 29.64 10.65
CA GLY A 381 11.65 29.83 9.58
C GLY A 381 12.81 28.81 9.59
N GLU A 382 12.69 27.71 10.35
CA GLU A 382 13.65 26.62 10.39
C GLU A 382 13.39 25.61 9.26
N GLN A 383 14.44 25.23 8.54
CA GLN A 383 14.33 24.25 7.46
C GLN A 383 14.69 22.84 7.97
N LEU A 384 13.68 21.99 8.16
CA LEU A 384 13.87 20.58 8.51
C LEU A 384 13.88 19.69 7.27
N VAL A 385 14.68 18.63 7.32
CA VAL A 385 14.72 17.61 6.25
C VAL A 385 13.49 16.70 6.38
N ARG A 386 12.73 16.58 5.30
CA ARG A 386 11.57 15.69 5.17
C ARG A 386 11.93 14.46 4.35
N VAL A 387 11.72 13.27 4.90
CA VAL A 387 11.95 12.01 4.20
C VAL A 387 10.65 11.51 3.59
N GLY A 388 10.57 11.50 2.26
CA GLY A 388 9.38 11.04 1.52
C GLY A 388 9.10 9.55 1.73
N GLN A 389 7.83 9.15 1.61
CA GLN A 389 7.40 7.77 1.85
C GLN A 389 8.13 6.74 0.99
N ASP A 390 8.32 7.01 -0.31
CA ASP A 390 9.05 6.07 -1.18
C ASP A 390 10.51 5.90 -0.78
N THR A 391 11.19 6.98 -0.37
CA THR A 391 12.56 6.89 0.14
C THR A 391 12.62 6.05 1.42
N ARG A 392 11.63 6.21 2.31
CA ARG A 392 11.51 5.39 3.53
C ARG A 392 11.33 3.91 3.20
N LEU A 393 10.46 3.60 2.24
CA LEU A 393 10.20 2.22 1.79
C LEU A 393 11.38 1.61 1.00
N ASN A 394 12.11 2.40 0.22
CA ASN A 394 13.32 1.93 -0.48
C ASN A 394 14.45 1.60 0.50
N HIS A 395 14.48 2.25 1.66
CA HIS A 395 15.41 1.97 2.75
C HIS A 395 14.68 1.41 3.98
N ARG A 396 13.70 0.52 3.76
CA ARG A 396 12.78 0.02 4.79
C ARG A 396 13.48 -0.52 6.02
N VAL A 397 14.61 -1.21 5.86
CA VAL A 397 15.40 -1.75 6.99
C VAL A 397 15.85 -0.66 7.98
N LEU A 398 16.19 0.53 7.50
CA LEU A 398 16.51 1.67 8.35
C LEU A 398 15.23 2.33 8.88
N ASP A 399 14.21 2.49 8.04
CA ASP A 399 12.94 3.10 8.45
C ASP A 399 12.26 2.31 9.58
N LEU A 400 12.33 0.98 9.56
CA LEU A 400 11.82 0.11 10.61
C LEU A 400 12.47 0.34 11.98
N ARG A 401 13.61 1.04 12.02
CA ARG A 401 14.29 1.39 13.28
C ARG A 401 13.69 2.61 13.97
N THR A 402 12.81 3.37 13.32
CA THR A 402 12.15 4.51 13.98
C THR A 402 11.24 4.01 15.11
N PRO A 403 11.10 4.76 16.22
CA PRO A 403 10.26 4.34 17.34
C PRO A 403 8.79 4.09 16.95
N ALA A 404 8.25 4.87 16.00
CA ALA A 404 6.88 4.69 15.54
C ALA A 404 6.72 3.40 14.73
N ASN A 405 7.65 3.05 13.84
CA ASN A 405 7.56 1.77 13.12
C ASN A 405 7.70 0.58 14.07
N GLN A 406 8.66 0.62 15.02
CA GLN A 406 8.78 -0.42 16.06
C GLN A 406 7.45 -0.62 16.81
N ALA A 407 6.79 0.49 17.19
CA ALA A 407 5.51 0.45 17.86
C ALA A 407 4.36 -0.05 16.97
N ILE A 408 4.27 0.38 15.71
CA ILE A 408 3.24 -0.07 14.75
C ILE A 408 3.27 -1.59 14.59
N PHE A 409 4.48 -2.17 14.46
CA PHE A 409 4.61 -3.61 14.26
C PHE A 409 4.44 -4.41 15.56
N GLU A 410 4.71 -3.81 16.72
CA GLU A 410 4.29 -4.40 18.00
C GLU A 410 2.76 -4.42 18.13
N ILE A 411 2.06 -3.33 17.78
CA ILE A 411 0.59 -3.29 17.75
C ILE A 411 0.04 -4.35 16.79
N GLN A 412 0.63 -4.50 15.60
CA GLN A 412 0.24 -5.54 14.65
C GLN A 412 0.40 -6.95 15.23
N SER A 413 1.53 -7.23 15.89
CA SER A 413 1.77 -8.49 16.59
C SER A 413 0.73 -8.76 17.67
N GLN A 414 0.37 -7.73 18.47
CA GLN A 414 -0.66 -7.84 19.51
C GLN A 414 -2.05 -8.08 18.92
N VAL A 415 -2.40 -7.46 17.78
CA VAL A 415 -3.66 -7.72 17.06
C VAL A 415 -3.76 -9.20 16.67
N GLU A 416 -2.73 -9.77 16.06
CA GLU A 416 -2.72 -11.20 15.69
C GLU A 416 -2.81 -12.09 16.92
N LYS A 417 -2.04 -11.78 17.97
CA LYS A 417 -2.06 -12.53 19.23
C LYS A 417 -3.45 -12.59 19.84
N VAL A 418 -4.13 -11.44 19.97
CA VAL A 418 -5.48 -11.38 20.53
C VAL A 418 -6.48 -12.09 19.63
N PHE A 419 -6.38 -11.92 18.31
CA PHE A 419 -7.23 -12.63 17.36
C PHE A 419 -7.21 -14.14 17.58
N ARG A 420 -6.00 -14.73 17.65
CA ARG A 420 -5.82 -16.17 17.89
C ARG A 420 -6.35 -16.58 19.27
N GLN A 421 -5.90 -15.90 20.33
CA GLN A 421 -6.25 -16.25 21.70
C GLN A 421 -7.75 -16.16 21.97
N PHE A 422 -8.40 -15.11 21.45
CA PHE A 422 -9.84 -14.94 21.57
C PHE A 422 -10.58 -16.09 20.87
N LEU A 423 -10.26 -16.37 19.60
CA LEU A 423 -10.96 -17.40 18.83
C LEU A 423 -10.72 -18.80 19.39
N GLU A 424 -9.51 -19.11 19.86
CA GLU A 424 -9.23 -20.37 20.56
C GLU A 424 -10.06 -20.51 21.85
N SER A 425 -10.25 -19.40 22.61
CA SER A 425 -11.12 -19.40 23.79
C SER A 425 -12.61 -19.62 23.45
N GLU A 426 -13.01 -19.27 22.23
CA GLU A 426 -14.34 -19.51 21.65
C GLU A 426 -14.47 -20.87 20.94
N GLY A 427 -13.47 -21.76 21.10
CA GLY A 427 -13.47 -23.12 20.57
C GLY A 427 -13.18 -23.23 19.07
N PHE A 428 -12.62 -22.19 18.45
CA PHE A 428 -12.17 -22.25 17.05
C PHE A 428 -10.83 -22.99 16.93
N ARG A 429 -10.63 -23.61 15.77
CA ARG A 429 -9.37 -24.29 15.42
C ARG A 429 -8.64 -23.52 14.31
N GLY A 430 -7.36 -23.26 14.52
CA GLY A 430 -6.49 -22.72 13.48
C GLY A 430 -6.29 -23.72 12.34
N ILE A 431 -6.43 -23.27 11.09
CA ILE A 431 -6.20 -24.06 9.89
C ILE A 431 -5.19 -23.39 8.96
N HIS A 432 -4.63 -24.17 8.03
CA HIS A 432 -3.70 -23.69 7.00
C HIS A 432 -4.15 -24.22 5.64
N THR A 433 -4.58 -23.31 4.76
CA THR A 433 -5.08 -23.69 3.43
C THR A 433 -4.02 -23.44 2.36
N PRO A 434 -4.03 -24.19 1.25
CA PRO A 434 -3.14 -23.91 0.14
C PRO A 434 -3.41 -22.51 -0.44
N LYS A 435 -2.33 -21.83 -0.83
CA LYS A 435 -2.39 -20.53 -1.52
C LYS A 435 -2.16 -20.64 -3.02
N LEU A 436 -1.73 -21.81 -3.49
CA LEU A 436 -1.67 -22.19 -4.90
C LEU A 436 -2.93 -22.96 -5.25
N ILE A 437 -3.69 -22.46 -6.23
CA ILE A 437 -4.96 -23.05 -6.67
C ILE A 437 -4.98 -23.19 -8.20
N ALA A 438 -5.72 -24.18 -8.70
CA ALA A 438 -5.79 -24.49 -10.13
C ALA A 438 -6.70 -23.54 -10.94
N GLY A 439 -7.45 -22.66 -10.28
CA GLY A 439 -8.40 -21.72 -10.88
C GLY A 439 -8.79 -20.62 -9.90
N SER A 440 -9.49 -19.58 -10.35
CA SER A 440 -9.89 -18.45 -9.49
C SER A 440 -10.88 -18.89 -8.40
N SER A 441 -10.64 -18.45 -7.17
CA SER A 441 -11.46 -18.78 -5.99
C SER A 441 -12.82 -18.08 -5.96
N GLU A 442 -12.97 -16.92 -6.62
CA GLU A 442 -14.17 -16.08 -6.49
C GLU A 442 -14.86 -15.78 -7.83
N GLY A 443 -14.24 -16.12 -8.97
CA GLY A 443 -14.76 -15.80 -10.31
C GLY A 443 -14.74 -14.30 -10.60
N GLY A 444 -14.39 -13.89 -11.82
CA GLY A 444 -14.45 -12.49 -12.24
C GLY A 444 -13.38 -11.52 -11.73
N ALA A 445 -12.68 -11.82 -10.64
CA ALA A 445 -11.61 -10.96 -10.11
C ALA A 445 -10.22 -11.29 -10.69
N ALA A 446 -9.36 -10.27 -10.83
CA ALA A 446 -8.00 -10.42 -11.32
C ALA A 446 -7.18 -11.30 -10.35
N VAL A 447 -6.55 -12.37 -10.86
CA VAL A 447 -5.70 -13.28 -10.10
C VAL A 447 -4.26 -13.24 -10.61
N PHE A 448 -3.29 -13.37 -9.69
CA PHE A 448 -1.90 -13.61 -10.08
C PHE A 448 -1.77 -15.02 -10.62
N LYS A 449 -1.36 -15.15 -11.87
CA LYS A 449 -1.15 -16.43 -12.56
C LYS A 449 0.33 -16.81 -12.50
N LEU A 450 0.60 -18.10 -12.37
CA LEU A 450 1.94 -18.67 -12.40
C LEU A 450 1.93 -20.01 -13.16
N ASP A 451 3.10 -20.39 -13.66
CA ASP A 451 3.32 -21.73 -14.21
C ASP A 451 3.72 -22.70 -13.09
N TYR A 452 2.87 -23.70 -12.85
CA TYR A 452 3.11 -24.76 -11.88
C TYR A 452 3.49 -26.04 -12.62
N LYS A 453 4.79 -26.15 -12.96
CA LYS A 453 5.37 -27.33 -13.64
C LYS A 453 4.66 -27.64 -14.97
N GLY A 454 4.39 -26.62 -15.79
CA GLY A 454 3.67 -26.75 -17.05
C GLY A 454 2.15 -26.79 -16.92
N GLN A 455 1.60 -26.56 -15.72
CA GLN A 455 0.16 -26.42 -15.47
C GLN A 455 -0.15 -25.00 -15.00
N PRO A 456 -1.20 -24.35 -15.50
CA PRO A 456 -1.61 -23.04 -15.00
C PRO A 456 -2.06 -23.14 -13.55
N ALA A 457 -1.53 -22.26 -12.70
CA ALA A 457 -2.01 -22.06 -11.34
C ALA A 457 -2.18 -20.57 -11.05
N CYS A 458 -2.92 -20.24 -10.01
CA CYS A 458 -3.02 -18.89 -9.49
C CYS A 458 -2.88 -18.83 -7.97
N LEU A 459 -2.59 -17.63 -7.48
CA LEU A 459 -2.59 -17.33 -6.06
C LEU A 459 -4.02 -17.10 -5.56
N ALA A 460 -4.34 -17.66 -4.40
CA ALA A 460 -5.66 -17.56 -3.78
C ALA A 460 -5.94 -16.13 -3.31
N GLN A 461 -7.08 -15.57 -3.72
CA GLN A 461 -7.50 -14.22 -3.34
C GLN A 461 -8.08 -14.12 -1.94
N SER A 462 -8.42 -15.27 -1.36
CA SER A 462 -8.89 -15.45 -0.01
C SER A 462 -8.88 -16.97 0.27
N PRO A 463 -8.86 -17.40 1.53
CA PRO A 463 -9.08 -18.81 1.87
C PRO A 463 -10.56 -19.23 1.81
N GLN A 464 -11.43 -18.42 1.19
CA GLN A 464 -12.89 -18.52 1.28
C GLN A 464 -13.47 -19.90 0.90
N LEU A 465 -12.99 -20.51 -0.18
CA LEU A 465 -13.47 -21.84 -0.57
C LEU A 465 -13.04 -22.91 0.43
N HIS A 466 -11.77 -22.89 0.85
CA HIS A 466 -11.19 -23.90 1.73
C HIS A 466 -11.73 -23.82 3.16
N LYS A 467 -11.99 -22.62 3.70
CA LYS A 467 -12.58 -22.48 5.04
C LYS A 467 -14.01 -23.06 5.10
N GLN A 468 -14.81 -22.88 4.05
CA GLN A 468 -16.14 -23.49 3.93
C GLN A 468 -16.09 -25.01 3.74
N MET A 469 -15.19 -25.52 2.90
CA MET A 469 -14.97 -26.96 2.75
C MET A 469 -14.55 -27.61 4.08
N THR A 470 -13.80 -26.88 4.91
CA THR A 470 -13.40 -27.35 6.24
C THR A 470 -14.58 -27.44 7.21
N ILE A 471 -15.55 -26.51 7.12
CA ILE A 471 -16.83 -26.63 7.83
C ILE A 471 -17.60 -27.87 7.37
N CYS A 472 -17.67 -28.12 6.06
CA CYS A 472 -18.28 -29.34 5.52
C CYS A 472 -17.54 -30.62 6.00
N GLY A 473 -16.25 -30.52 6.30
CA GLY A 473 -15.44 -31.58 6.92
C GLY A 473 -15.69 -31.83 8.41
N GLY A 474 -16.63 -31.12 9.04
CA GLY A 474 -17.03 -31.34 10.44
C GLY A 474 -16.18 -30.62 11.49
N PHE A 475 -15.47 -29.54 11.11
CA PHE A 475 -14.63 -28.79 12.05
C PHE A 475 -15.41 -27.81 12.95
N GLY A 476 -16.65 -27.46 12.58
CA GLY A 476 -17.54 -26.59 13.37
C GLY A 476 -17.15 -25.11 13.39
N ARG A 477 -15.92 -24.78 13.81
CA ARG A 477 -15.41 -23.41 13.99
C ARG A 477 -13.93 -23.35 13.60
N VAL A 478 -13.58 -22.55 12.59
CA VAL A 478 -12.20 -22.45 12.09
C VAL A 478 -11.77 -21.00 11.89
N PHE A 479 -10.46 -20.77 12.04
CA PHE A 479 -9.83 -19.52 11.64
C PHE A 479 -8.53 -19.77 10.91
N GLU A 480 -8.11 -18.81 10.09
CA GLU A 480 -6.80 -18.80 9.45
C GLU A 480 -6.17 -17.41 9.57
N VAL A 481 -4.85 -17.37 9.79
CA VAL A 481 -4.04 -16.18 9.62
C VAL A 481 -3.02 -16.50 8.53
N GLY A 482 -3.08 -15.80 7.41
CA GLY A 482 -2.23 -16.11 6.26
C GLY A 482 -2.26 -15.07 5.15
N PRO A 483 -1.40 -15.21 4.14
CA PRO A 483 -1.31 -14.24 3.06
C PRO A 483 -2.54 -14.33 2.15
N VAL A 484 -2.94 -13.17 1.66
CA VAL A 484 -4.06 -12.93 0.74
C VAL A 484 -3.56 -12.08 -0.43
N PHE A 485 -3.97 -12.46 -1.66
CA PHE A 485 -3.45 -11.85 -2.88
C PHE A 485 -4.56 -11.19 -3.72
N ARG A 486 -4.45 -9.89 -3.97
CA ARG A 486 -5.38 -9.15 -4.86
C ARG A 486 -4.59 -8.63 -6.07
N ALA A 487 -4.94 -9.09 -7.27
CA ALA A 487 -4.21 -8.70 -8.49
C ALA A 487 -4.86 -7.51 -9.24
N GLU A 488 -5.72 -6.75 -8.56
CA GLU A 488 -6.32 -5.54 -9.11
C GLU A 488 -5.28 -4.41 -9.19
N ASP A 489 -5.29 -3.67 -10.29
CA ASP A 489 -4.42 -2.50 -10.53
C ASP A 489 -4.89 -1.28 -9.70
N SER A 490 -4.85 -1.41 -8.37
CA SER A 490 -5.31 -0.37 -7.44
C SER A 490 -4.13 0.38 -6.82
N TYR A 491 -4.01 1.66 -7.15
CA TYR A 491 -2.90 2.53 -6.72
C TYR A 491 -3.24 3.42 -5.51
N THR A 492 -4.22 3.01 -4.70
CA THR A 492 -4.70 3.85 -3.60
C THR A 492 -3.81 3.76 -2.35
N HIS A 493 -4.10 4.58 -1.34
CA HIS A 493 -3.45 4.52 -0.02
C HIS A 493 -4.00 3.39 0.87
N ARG A 494 -4.98 2.61 0.41
CA ARG A 494 -5.74 1.62 1.21
C ARG A 494 -5.67 0.20 0.68
N HIS A 495 -5.07 0.00 -0.50
CA HIS A 495 -4.99 -1.31 -1.15
C HIS A 495 -3.53 -1.77 -1.25
N LEU A 496 -3.35 -3.08 -1.13
CA LEU A 496 -2.11 -3.81 -1.33
C LEU A 496 -2.40 -5.01 -2.24
N CYS A 497 -1.40 -5.45 -2.99
CA CYS A 497 -1.49 -6.67 -3.80
C CYS A 497 -1.30 -7.94 -2.98
N GLU A 498 -0.54 -7.85 -1.88
CA GLU A 498 -0.33 -8.92 -0.91
C GLU A 498 -0.47 -8.31 0.50
N PHE A 499 -1.29 -8.94 1.33
CA PHE A 499 -1.52 -8.54 2.71
C PHE A 499 -1.88 -9.76 3.57
N VAL A 500 -1.90 -9.61 4.89
CA VAL A 500 -2.26 -10.69 5.81
C VAL A 500 -3.76 -10.67 6.12
N GLY A 501 -4.46 -11.73 5.72
CA GLY A 501 -5.85 -11.97 6.09
C GLY A 501 -5.96 -12.68 7.43
N LEU A 502 -6.92 -12.23 8.25
CA LEU A 502 -7.44 -12.98 9.40
C LEU A 502 -8.86 -13.44 9.03
N ASP A 503 -9.02 -14.72 8.78
CA ASP A 503 -10.24 -15.31 8.25
C ASP A 503 -10.91 -16.19 9.28
N VAL A 504 -12.24 -16.15 9.33
CA VAL A 504 -13.07 -16.94 10.23
C VAL A 504 -14.22 -17.56 9.46
N GLU A 505 -14.56 -18.80 9.78
CA GLU A 505 -15.79 -19.47 9.34
C GLU A 505 -16.33 -20.35 10.48
N MET A 506 -17.64 -20.38 10.68
CA MET A 506 -18.28 -21.18 11.71
C MET A 506 -19.68 -21.65 11.31
N GLU A 507 -20.09 -22.79 11.86
CA GLU A 507 -21.49 -23.22 11.86
C GLU A 507 -22.38 -22.18 12.55
N ILE A 508 -23.59 -22.03 12.01
CA ILE A 508 -24.67 -21.21 12.53
C ILE A 508 -25.79 -22.16 13.00
N LYS A 509 -26.41 -21.87 14.14
CA LYS A 509 -27.52 -22.69 14.65
C LYS A 509 -28.89 -22.13 14.23
N GLU A 510 -29.08 -20.83 14.32
CA GLU A 510 -30.35 -20.16 14.05
C GLU A 510 -30.21 -18.97 13.10
N HIS A 511 -29.21 -18.11 13.31
CA HIS A 511 -29.11 -16.85 12.58
C HIS A 511 -27.68 -16.38 12.35
N TYR A 512 -27.40 -15.75 11.20
CA TYR A 512 -26.06 -15.24 10.87
C TYR A 512 -25.54 -14.15 11.80
N PHE A 513 -26.40 -13.59 12.65
CA PHE A 513 -26.00 -12.69 13.72
C PHE A 513 -25.12 -13.38 14.76
N GLU A 514 -25.15 -14.70 14.88
CA GLU A 514 -24.16 -15.45 15.67
C GLU A 514 -22.73 -15.16 15.19
N VAL A 515 -22.53 -14.96 13.89
CA VAL A 515 -21.24 -14.53 13.32
C VAL A 515 -20.95 -13.07 13.65
N CYS A 516 -21.94 -12.19 13.53
CA CYS A 516 -21.80 -10.78 13.92
C CYS A 516 -21.49 -10.61 15.42
N ASP A 517 -22.02 -11.48 16.28
CA ASP A 517 -21.77 -11.49 17.73
C ASP A 517 -20.33 -11.93 18.05
N ILE A 518 -19.74 -12.81 17.23
CA ILE A 518 -18.31 -13.13 17.31
C ILE A 518 -17.46 -11.92 16.91
N VAL A 519 -17.81 -11.24 15.81
CA VAL A 519 -17.10 -10.02 15.37
C VAL A 519 -17.14 -8.93 16.45
N ASP A 520 -18.32 -8.67 17.02
CA ASP A 520 -18.53 -7.67 18.08
C ASP A 520 -17.61 -7.95 19.27
N ARG A 521 -17.67 -9.16 19.84
CA ARG A 521 -16.85 -9.53 21.00
C ARG A 521 -15.36 -9.56 20.68
N LEU A 522 -14.97 -10.05 19.51
CA LEU A 522 -13.58 -10.13 19.06
C LEU A 522 -12.94 -8.75 18.96
N LEU A 523 -13.56 -7.83 18.23
CA LEU A 523 -12.97 -6.51 17.98
C LEU A 523 -13.01 -5.62 19.23
N VAL A 524 -14.08 -5.67 20.02
CA VAL A 524 -14.13 -4.97 21.32
C VAL A 524 -13.02 -5.48 22.25
N ALA A 525 -12.88 -6.81 22.40
CA ALA A 525 -11.82 -7.39 23.22
C ALA A 525 -10.41 -7.02 22.72
N MET A 526 -10.23 -6.95 21.40
CA MET A 526 -8.99 -6.51 20.77
C MET A 526 -8.68 -5.04 21.10
N PHE A 527 -9.64 -4.13 20.92
CA PHE A 527 -9.44 -2.71 21.22
C PHE A 527 -9.16 -2.48 22.71
N ASP A 528 -9.88 -3.16 23.60
CA ASP A 528 -9.64 -3.10 25.04
C ASP A 528 -8.24 -3.60 25.42
N HIS A 529 -7.79 -4.71 24.82
CA HIS A 529 -6.45 -5.24 25.06
C HIS A 529 -5.37 -4.26 24.61
N LEU A 530 -5.49 -3.69 23.41
CA LEU A 530 -4.51 -2.74 22.88
C LEU A 530 -4.45 -1.46 23.74
N ASN A 531 -5.61 -0.91 24.10
CA ASN A 531 -5.67 0.29 24.95
C ASN A 531 -5.08 0.05 26.35
N LYS A 532 -5.29 -1.15 26.91
CA LYS A 532 -4.81 -1.50 28.26
C LYS A 532 -3.32 -1.84 28.29
N ASN A 533 -2.82 -2.57 27.30
CA ASN A 533 -1.51 -3.22 27.37
C ASN A 533 -0.44 -2.59 26.47
N CYS A 534 -0.81 -1.71 25.52
CA CYS A 534 0.10 -1.16 24.52
C CYS A 534 0.25 0.37 24.59
N SER A 535 0.13 0.94 25.79
CA SER A 535 0.14 2.40 25.97
C SER A 535 1.43 3.07 25.51
N LYS A 536 2.59 2.42 25.71
CA LYS A 536 3.90 2.93 25.27
C LYS A 536 4.01 2.97 23.75
N GLU A 537 3.54 1.91 23.09
CA GLU A 537 3.51 1.79 21.65
C GLU A 537 2.58 2.86 21.06
N LEU A 538 1.36 2.96 21.59
CA LEU A 538 0.38 3.96 21.14
C LEU A 538 0.90 5.39 21.32
N GLU A 539 1.58 5.70 22.43
CA GLU A 539 2.22 7.01 22.63
C GLU A 539 3.31 7.27 21.60
N SER A 540 4.17 6.29 21.33
CA SER A 540 5.25 6.38 20.34
C SER A 540 4.71 6.65 18.94
N ILE A 541 3.63 5.95 18.54
CA ILE A 541 2.94 6.18 17.26
C ILE A 541 2.33 7.58 17.24
N ASN A 542 1.59 7.95 18.29
CA ASN A 542 0.88 9.23 18.37
C ASN A 542 1.83 10.44 18.34
N ARG A 543 3.06 10.27 18.84
CA ARG A 543 4.11 11.31 18.77
C ARG A 543 4.51 11.63 17.33
N GLN A 544 4.61 10.62 16.46
CA GLN A 544 4.97 10.82 15.06
C GLN A 544 3.73 11.07 14.16
N TYR A 545 2.65 10.34 14.42
CA TYR A 545 1.40 10.37 13.67
C TYR A 545 0.25 10.68 14.63
N PRO A 546 -0.04 11.95 14.93
CA PRO A 546 -1.09 12.28 15.89
C PRO A 546 -2.46 11.73 15.48
N PHE A 547 -3.11 10.99 16.38
CA PHE A 547 -4.46 10.44 16.21
C PHE A 547 -5.26 10.54 17.52
N GLN A 548 -6.59 10.52 17.40
CA GLN A 548 -7.47 10.44 18.56
C GLN A 548 -7.75 8.96 18.89
N PRO A 549 -7.80 8.57 20.17
CA PRO A 549 -8.21 7.21 20.55
C PRO A 549 -9.53 6.82 19.87
N LEU A 550 -9.61 5.56 19.43
CA LEU A 550 -10.79 5.06 18.73
C LEU A 550 -12.00 5.05 19.68
N LYS A 551 -13.14 5.58 19.23
CA LYS A 551 -14.39 5.53 19.99
C LYS A 551 -15.21 4.30 19.60
N TYR A 552 -15.51 3.43 20.54
CA TYR A 552 -16.34 2.24 20.30
C TYR A 552 -17.29 2.01 21.46
N LEU A 553 -18.43 1.39 21.17
CA LEU A 553 -19.43 1.02 22.17
C LEU A 553 -19.12 -0.38 22.72
N PRO A 554 -19.47 -0.68 24.00
CA PRO A 554 -19.34 -2.04 24.54
C PRO A 554 -20.13 -3.10 23.76
N ARG A 555 -21.24 -2.68 23.13
CA ARG A 555 -21.99 -3.47 22.16
C ARG A 555 -22.00 -2.71 20.85
N THR A 556 -21.43 -3.31 19.81
CA THR A 556 -21.26 -2.65 18.52
C THR A 556 -22.60 -2.22 17.92
N LEU A 557 -22.64 -0.99 17.41
CA LEU A 557 -23.80 -0.47 16.69
C LEU A 557 -24.02 -1.29 15.43
N ARG A 558 -25.25 -1.78 15.23
CA ARG A 558 -25.69 -2.45 13.99
C ARG A 558 -26.74 -1.58 13.32
N LEU A 559 -26.48 -1.24 12.07
CA LEU A 559 -27.43 -0.60 11.17
C LEU A 559 -27.72 -1.57 10.02
N THR A 560 -28.90 -1.47 9.44
CA THR A 560 -29.20 -2.07 8.14
C THR A 560 -28.71 -1.17 7.02
N TYR A 561 -28.45 -1.75 5.86
CA TYR A 561 -28.05 -1.02 4.66
C TYR A 561 -29.01 0.13 4.36
N ASP A 562 -30.31 -0.14 4.44
CA ASP A 562 -31.36 0.86 4.23
C ASP A 562 -31.29 2.02 5.23
N GLU A 563 -31.03 1.76 6.51
CA GLU A 563 -30.82 2.81 7.51
C GLU A 563 -29.58 3.65 7.18
N GLY A 564 -28.50 3.02 6.73
CA GLY A 564 -27.29 3.73 6.27
C GLY A 564 -27.56 4.62 5.04
N ILE A 565 -28.27 4.10 4.04
CA ILE A 565 -28.70 4.85 2.86
C ILE A 565 -29.61 6.01 3.25
N GLN A 566 -30.55 5.79 4.18
CA GLN A 566 -31.45 6.83 4.66
C GLN A 566 -30.68 7.96 5.35
N MET A 567 -29.70 7.63 6.20
CA MET A 567 -28.83 8.63 6.83
C MET A 567 -28.05 9.45 5.79
N LEU A 568 -27.54 8.82 4.73
CA LEU A 568 -26.83 9.50 3.65
C LEU A 568 -27.76 10.45 2.85
N LYS A 569 -28.97 10.00 2.52
CA LYS A 569 -29.98 10.82 1.83
C LYS A 569 -30.40 12.04 2.66
N GLU A 570 -30.62 11.86 3.96
CA GLU A 570 -30.93 12.96 4.89
C GLU A 570 -29.80 13.99 4.98
N ALA A 571 -28.55 13.55 4.78
CA ALA A 571 -27.38 14.41 4.71
C ALA A 571 -27.14 15.04 3.33
N GLY A 572 -28.06 14.85 2.37
CA GLY A 572 -27.99 15.41 1.02
C GLY A 572 -27.03 14.68 0.07
N VAL A 573 -26.66 13.43 0.38
CA VAL A 573 -25.80 12.62 -0.49
C VAL A 573 -26.67 11.88 -1.52
N GLU A 574 -26.38 12.07 -2.80
CA GLU A 574 -26.98 11.28 -3.87
C GLU A 574 -26.39 9.87 -3.88
N ILE A 575 -27.22 8.87 -3.62
CA ILE A 575 -26.81 7.47 -3.59
C ILE A 575 -27.86 6.54 -4.18
N GLU A 576 -27.40 5.57 -4.95
CA GLU A 576 -28.26 4.53 -5.50
C GLU A 576 -28.68 3.56 -4.38
N PRO A 577 -29.99 3.36 -4.14
CA PRO A 577 -30.45 2.57 -2.98
C PRO A 577 -30.03 1.11 -2.97
N MET A 578 -29.70 0.53 -4.12
CA MET A 578 -29.28 -0.86 -4.28
C MET A 578 -27.87 -0.97 -4.87
N GLY A 579 -27.16 0.15 -4.99
CA GLY A 579 -25.78 0.20 -5.46
C GLY A 579 -24.80 -0.11 -4.33
N ASP A 580 -23.51 -0.08 -4.65
CA ASP A 580 -22.43 -0.21 -3.67
C ASP A 580 -22.07 1.16 -3.04
N LEU A 581 -21.52 1.15 -1.83
CA LEU A 581 -21.06 2.37 -1.16
C LEU A 581 -19.68 2.75 -1.69
N ASN A 582 -19.59 3.86 -2.42
CA ASN A 582 -18.28 4.40 -2.77
C ASN A 582 -17.58 4.98 -1.52
N THR A 583 -16.28 5.23 -1.64
CA THR A 583 -15.43 5.69 -0.54
C THR A 583 -15.87 7.00 0.12
N GLU A 584 -16.40 7.95 -0.66
CA GLU A 584 -16.88 9.21 -0.10
C GLU A 584 -18.16 8.99 0.70
N ALA A 585 -19.05 8.11 0.22
CA ALA A 585 -20.25 7.70 0.94
C ALA A 585 -19.91 6.93 2.23
N GLU A 586 -18.94 6.01 2.23
CA GLU A 586 -18.47 5.30 3.42
C GLU A 586 -17.97 6.27 4.50
N LYS A 587 -17.08 7.20 4.11
CA LYS A 587 -16.51 8.21 5.03
C LYS A 587 -17.59 9.14 5.56
N LYS A 588 -18.51 9.58 4.70
CA LYS A 588 -19.62 10.44 5.10
C LYS A 588 -20.55 9.72 6.06
N LEU A 589 -20.91 8.47 5.79
CA LEU A 589 -21.72 7.65 6.68
C LEU A 589 -21.02 7.45 8.02
N GLY A 590 -19.72 7.14 8.01
CA GLY A 590 -18.92 7.02 9.23
C GLY A 590 -18.93 8.29 10.08
N LYS A 591 -18.83 9.47 9.44
CA LYS A 591 -18.98 10.76 10.13
C LYS A 591 -20.37 10.93 10.73
N LEU A 592 -21.44 10.64 9.99
CA LEU A 592 -22.82 10.73 10.49
C LEU A 592 -23.05 9.78 11.67
N VAL A 593 -22.51 8.57 11.61
CA VAL A 593 -22.57 7.58 12.69
C VAL A 593 -21.81 8.07 13.92
N SER A 594 -20.59 8.60 13.75
CA SER A 594 -19.82 9.20 14.84
C SER A 594 -20.57 10.38 15.48
N ASP A 595 -21.11 11.29 14.67
CA ASP A 595 -21.81 12.48 15.18
C ASP A 595 -23.10 12.11 15.93
N LYS A 596 -23.84 11.09 15.46
CA LYS A 596 -25.14 10.68 16.04
C LYS A 596 -25.00 9.72 17.22
N TYR A 597 -24.08 8.76 17.14
CA TYR A 597 -23.96 7.65 18.10
C TYR A 597 -22.65 7.67 18.90
N ASN A 598 -21.76 8.64 18.66
CA ASN A 598 -20.47 8.79 19.32
C ASN A 598 -19.59 7.53 19.21
N THR A 599 -19.57 6.90 18.03
CA THR A 599 -18.73 5.75 17.75
C THR A 599 -18.10 5.80 16.37
N ASP A 600 -16.84 5.38 16.29
CA ASP A 600 -16.07 5.17 15.07
C ASP A 600 -16.17 3.71 14.57
N PHE A 601 -16.89 2.83 15.28
CA PHE A 601 -16.96 1.39 15.02
C PHE A 601 -18.41 0.90 14.95
N TYR A 602 -18.81 0.40 13.79
CA TYR A 602 -20.18 -0.05 13.54
C TYR A 602 -20.24 -1.13 12.46
N MET A 603 -21.37 -1.84 12.41
CA MET A 603 -21.68 -2.84 11.38
C MET A 603 -22.86 -2.37 10.53
N LEU A 604 -22.75 -2.55 9.23
CA LEU A 604 -23.84 -2.37 8.29
C LEU A 604 -24.28 -3.74 7.78
N THR A 605 -25.53 -4.10 7.96
CA THR A 605 -26.09 -5.43 7.70
C THR A 605 -27.10 -5.39 6.57
N ARG A 606 -27.47 -6.56 6.01
CA ARG A 606 -28.51 -6.68 4.97
C ARG A 606 -28.15 -5.91 3.71
N TYR A 607 -26.97 -6.15 3.13
CA TYR A 607 -26.61 -5.51 1.86
C TYR A 607 -27.40 -6.07 0.67
N PRO A 608 -27.56 -5.27 -0.41
CA PRO A 608 -28.10 -5.74 -1.67
C PRO A 608 -27.38 -6.99 -2.17
N LEU A 609 -28.14 -8.01 -2.59
CA LEU A 609 -27.58 -9.29 -3.06
C LEU A 609 -26.79 -9.15 -4.37
N GLY A 610 -27.16 -8.17 -5.20
CA GLY A 610 -26.57 -7.94 -6.53
C GLY A 610 -25.11 -7.51 -6.50
N ILE A 611 -24.65 -6.93 -5.39
CA ILE A 611 -23.26 -6.49 -5.18
C ILE A 611 -22.45 -7.48 -4.33
N ARG A 612 -23.04 -8.61 -3.94
CA ARG A 612 -22.39 -9.62 -3.09
C ARG A 612 -21.98 -10.85 -3.90
N PRO A 613 -20.92 -11.56 -3.49
CA PRO A 613 -20.46 -12.77 -4.17
C PRO A 613 -21.53 -13.86 -4.26
N PHE A 614 -21.39 -14.76 -5.24
CA PHE A 614 -22.36 -15.82 -5.53
C PHE A 614 -22.68 -16.73 -4.33
N TYR A 615 -21.70 -16.96 -3.45
CA TYR A 615 -21.84 -17.80 -2.26
C TYR A 615 -22.61 -17.14 -1.11
N THR A 616 -23.08 -15.90 -1.26
CA THR A 616 -23.83 -15.16 -0.24
C THR A 616 -25.29 -15.60 -0.18
N MET A 617 -25.78 -15.92 1.03
CA MET A 617 -27.18 -16.32 1.24
C MET A 617 -28.14 -15.14 1.01
N PRO A 618 -29.16 -15.26 0.14
CA PRO A 618 -30.24 -14.29 0.01
C PRO A 618 -31.05 -14.14 1.30
N SER A 619 -31.60 -12.95 1.56
CA SER A 619 -32.49 -12.75 2.70
C SER A 619 -33.82 -13.49 2.49
N TYR A 620 -34.40 -14.01 3.58
CA TYR A 620 -35.62 -14.82 3.53
C TYR A 620 -36.86 -13.99 3.15
N ASP A 621 -36.91 -12.72 3.55
CA ASP A 621 -38.05 -11.83 3.42
C ASP A 621 -38.03 -11.01 2.13
N ASN A 622 -36.83 -10.65 1.65
CA ASN A 622 -36.66 -9.95 0.39
C ASN A 622 -35.40 -10.43 -0.34
N PRO A 623 -35.53 -11.16 -1.47
CA PRO A 623 -34.40 -11.73 -2.20
C PRO A 623 -33.51 -10.70 -2.90
N ALA A 624 -33.91 -9.41 -2.92
CA ALA A 624 -33.05 -8.33 -3.38
C ALA A 624 -31.92 -8.01 -2.38
N TYR A 625 -32.08 -8.41 -1.12
CA TYR A 625 -31.07 -8.29 -0.06
C TYR A 625 -30.46 -9.63 0.28
N SER A 626 -29.42 -9.60 1.11
CA SER A 626 -28.65 -10.76 1.51
C SER A 626 -28.36 -10.79 3.00
N ASN A 627 -28.09 -11.98 3.53
CA ASN A 627 -27.61 -12.19 4.91
C ASN A 627 -26.10 -11.91 4.99
N SER A 628 -25.72 -10.68 4.63
CA SER A 628 -24.35 -10.18 4.64
C SER A 628 -24.22 -8.94 5.52
N PHE A 629 -22.99 -8.60 5.86
CA PHE A 629 -22.65 -7.44 6.64
C PHE A 629 -21.22 -6.99 6.33
N ASP A 630 -20.99 -5.69 6.43
CA ASP A 630 -19.65 -5.11 6.49
C ASP A 630 -19.45 -4.40 7.83
N VAL A 631 -18.19 -4.26 8.22
CA VAL A 631 -17.80 -3.62 9.48
C VAL A 631 -16.86 -2.48 9.17
N PHE A 632 -17.13 -1.34 9.81
CA PHE A 632 -16.43 -0.09 9.53
C PHE A 632 -15.69 0.39 10.77
N VAL A 633 -14.47 0.87 10.56
CA VAL A 633 -13.68 1.60 11.56
C VAL A 633 -13.30 2.95 10.95
N ARG A 634 -13.64 4.04 11.63
CA ARG A 634 -13.44 5.42 11.15
C ARG A 634 -14.04 5.69 9.75
N GLY A 635 -15.17 5.05 9.44
CA GLY A 635 -15.84 5.21 8.15
C GLY A 635 -15.15 4.53 6.98
N GLU A 636 -14.27 3.57 7.24
CA GLU A 636 -13.66 2.73 6.22
C GLU A 636 -13.90 1.25 6.54
N GLU A 637 -14.26 0.46 5.53
CA GLU A 637 -14.51 -0.98 5.68
C GLU A 637 -13.25 -1.70 6.19
N ILE A 638 -13.40 -2.62 7.14
CA ILE A 638 -12.34 -3.54 7.59
C ILE A 638 -12.70 -5.02 7.40
N ILE A 639 -13.98 -5.34 7.39
CA ILE A 639 -14.51 -6.71 7.27
C ILE A 639 -15.63 -6.70 6.27
N SER A 640 -15.63 -7.73 5.43
CA SER A 640 -16.84 -8.22 4.77
C SER A 640 -17.16 -9.64 5.23
N GLY A 641 -18.42 -9.86 5.61
CA GLY A 641 -18.91 -11.12 6.18
C GLY A 641 -20.31 -11.47 5.70
N ALA A 642 -20.64 -12.77 5.75
CA ALA A 642 -21.95 -13.24 5.35
C ALA A 642 -22.24 -14.67 5.83
N GLN A 643 -23.53 -15.00 5.88
CA GLN A 643 -23.98 -16.39 5.78
C GLN A 643 -23.74 -16.92 4.37
N ARG A 644 -23.29 -18.18 4.30
CA ARG A 644 -23.00 -18.85 3.03
C ARG A 644 -24.17 -19.71 2.57
N VAL A 645 -24.30 -19.84 1.25
CA VAL A 645 -25.19 -20.82 0.63
C VAL A 645 -24.60 -22.21 0.81
N HIS A 646 -25.20 -23.01 1.68
CA HIS A 646 -24.81 -24.39 1.96
C HIS A 646 -25.61 -25.43 1.15
N LEU A 647 -26.65 -24.98 0.41
CA LEU A 647 -27.45 -25.85 -0.45
C LEU A 647 -26.84 -25.90 -1.87
N PRO A 648 -26.39 -27.06 -2.36
CA PRO A 648 -25.61 -27.15 -3.60
C PRO A 648 -26.40 -26.69 -4.83
N GLU A 649 -27.71 -26.93 -4.90
CA GLU A 649 -28.56 -26.49 -6.01
C GLU A 649 -28.70 -24.97 -6.06
N LEU A 650 -28.92 -24.34 -4.89
CA LEU A 650 -29.01 -22.89 -4.79
C LEU A 650 -27.64 -22.23 -5.07
N LEU A 651 -26.56 -22.82 -4.57
CA LEU A 651 -25.20 -22.33 -4.80
C LEU A 651 -24.84 -22.38 -6.29
N THR A 652 -25.19 -23.47 -6.97
CA THR A 652 -25.02 -23.64 -8.42
C THR A 652 -25.79 -22.56 -9.18
N LYS A 653 -27.08 -22.38 -8.86
CA LYS A 653 -27.93 -21.35 -9.49
C LYS A 653 -27.36 -19.95 -9.30
N ARG A 654 -26.85 -19.64 -8.10
CA ARG A 654 -26.22 -18.34 -7.81
C ARG A 654 -24.92 -18.15 -8.59
N ALA A 655 -24.07 -19.17 -8.67
CA ALA A 655 -22.84 -19.14 -9.47
C ALA A 655 -23.16 -18.82 -10.95
N GLU A 656 -24.14 -19.49 -11.54
CA GLU A 656 -24.60 -19.25 -12.91
C GLU A 656 -25.12 -17.82 -13.10
N GLN A 657 -25.93 -17.32 -12.16
CA GLN A 657 -26.44 -15.93 -12.17
C GLN A 657 -25.33 -14.87 -12.10
N CYS A 658 -24.23 -15.18 -11.42
CA CYS A 658 -23.04 -14.33 -11.33
C CYS A 658 -22.05 -14.55 -12.49
N GLY A 659 -22.41 -15.36 -13.49
CA GLY A 659 -21.55 -15.63 -14.66
C GLY A 659 -20.34 -16.53 -14.37
N ILE A 660 -20.39 -17.32 -13.31
CA ILE A 660 -19.32 -18.25 -12.93
C ILE A 660 -19.58 -19.60 -13.59
N ASP A 661 -18.59 -20.13 -14.32
CA ASP A 661 -18.66 -21.48 -14.88
C ASP A 661 -18.57 -22.51 -13.74
N VAL A 662 -19.70 -23.17 -13.48
CA VAL A 662 -19.87 -24.22 -12.46
C VAL A 662 -18.80 -25.32 -12.56
N LYS A 663 -18.29 -25.63 -13.76
CA LYS A 663 -17.24 -26.65 -13.92
C LYS A 663 -15.96 -26.27 -13.18
N THR A 664 -15.62 -24.98 -13.16
CA THR A 664 -14.39 -24.46 -12.54
C THR A 664 -14.41 -24.55 -11.01
N ILE A 665 -15.60 -24.59 -10.41
CA ILE A 665 -15.81 -24.67 -8.95
C ILE A 665 -16.56 -25.94 -8.54
N SER A 666 -16.58 -26.96 -9.40
CA SER A 666 -17.31 -28.21 -9.18
C SER A 666 -16.90 -28.92 -7.90
N THR A 667 -15.59 -29.08 -7.65
CA THR A 667 -15.06 -29.66 -6.41
C THR A 667 -15.52 -28.92 -5.16
N TYR A 668 -15.64 -27.59 -5.23
CA TYR A 668 -16.15 -26.78 -4.13
C TYR A 668 -17.65 -27.03 -3.92
N ILE A 669 -18.47 -26.99 -4.97
CA ILE A 669 -19.91 -27.27 -4.88
C ILE A 669 -20.17 -28.70 -4.37
N ASP A 670 -19.39 -29.67 -4.83
CA ASP A 670 -19.52 -31.08 -4.44
C ASP A 670 -19.24 -31.28 -2.95
N SER A 671 -18.42 -30.45 -2.32
CA SER A 671 -18.18 -30.52 -0.88
C SER A 671 -19.46 -30.31 -0.04
N PHE A 672 -20.46 -29.60 -0.58
CA PHE A 672 -21.74 -29.36 0.10
C PHE A 672 -22.75 -30.49 -0.06
N ARG A 673 -22.52 -31.42 -1.00
CA ARG A 673 -23.46 -32.53 -1.28
C ARG A 673 -23.48 -33.60 -0.21
N TYR A 674 -22.43 -33.69 0.61
CA TYR A 674 -22.28 -34.73 1.65
C TYR A 674 -22.86 -34.30 3.01
N GLY A 675 -23.79 -33.34 3.01
CA GLY A 675 -24.38 -32.76 4.21
C GLY A 675 -23.58 -31.57 4.72
N ALA A 676 -23.93 -30.37 4.27
CA ALA A 676 -23.33 -29.13 4.75
C ALA A 676 -24.22 -28.45 5.81
N PRO A 677 -23.67 -28.10 6.99
CA PRO A 677 -24.41 -27.32 7.97
C PRO A 677 -24.59 -25.86 7.49
N PRO A 678 -25.62 -25.14 7.95
CA PRO A 678 -25.66 -23.68 7.83
C PRO A 678 -24.41 -23.08 8.47
N HIS A 679 -23.75 -22.15 7.77
CA HIS A 679 -22.52 -21.54 8.23
C HIS A 679 -22.33 -20.14 7.67
N GLY A 680 -21.45 -19.39 8.29
CA GLY A 680 -21.07 -18.05 7.89
C GLY A 680 -19.72 -17.68 8.44
N GLY A 681 -19.20 -16.58 7.95
CA GLY A 681 -17.86 -16.15 8.30
C GLY A 681 -17.55 -14.76 7.81
N PHE A 682 -16.31 -14.37 8.01
CA PHE A 682 -15.79 -13.08 7.65
C PHE A 682 -14.30 -13.16 7.36
N GLY A 683 -13.77 -12.16 6.67
CA GLY A 683 -12.33 -11.93 6.53
C GLY A 683 -12.00 -10.50 6.94
N VAL A 684 -10.84 -10.30 7.56
CA VAL A 684 -10.32 -8.99 7.94
C VAL A 684 -8.88 -8.83 7.47
N GLY A 685 -8.51 -7.66 6.96
CA GLY A 685 -7.11 -7.34 6.64
C GLY A 685 -6.38 -6.85 7.88
N LEU A 686 -5.31 -7.53 8.29
CA LEU A 686 -4.51 -7.20 9.47
C LEU A 686 -3.96 -5.77 9.41
N GLU A 687 -3.37 -5.40 8.29
CA GLU A 687 -2.78 -4.09 8.04
C GLU A 687 -3.83 -2.98 8.12
N ARG A 688 -5.07 -3.27 7.71
CA ARG A 688 -6.16 -2.30 7.68
C ARG A 688 -6.74 -2.05 9.07
N VAL A 689 -6.83 -3.09 9.91
CA VAL A 689 -7.17 -2.93 11.34
C VAL A 689 -6.16 -2.04 12.04
N VAL A 690 -4.87 -2.33 11.90
CA VAL A 690 -3.80 -1.53 12.53
C VAL A 690 -3.78 -0.10 11.99
N MET A 691 -3.91 0.07 10.67
CA MET A 691 -3.97 1.39 10.03
C MET A 691 -5.08 2.24 10.65
N LEU A 692 -6.31 1.72 10.71
CA LEU A 692 -7.46 2.51 11.14
C LEU A 692 -7.51 2.67 12.67
N PHE A 693 -7.10 1.67 13.45
CA PHE A 693 -6.99 1.78 14.91
C PHE A 693 -6.02 2.91 15.29
N CYS A 694 -4.83 2.92 14.71
CA CYS A 694 -3.78 3.92 14.94
C CYS A 694 -3.93 5.21 14.11
N GLY A 695 -5.01 5.38 13.35
CA GLY A 695 -5.27 6.59 12.56
C GLY A 695 -4.19 6.88 11.50
N LEU A 696 -3.53 5.85 10.97
CA LEU A 696 -2.53 5.98 9.91
C LEU A 696 -3.21 6.31 8.58
N ASN A 697 -2.59 7.18 7.79
CA ASN A 697 -3.17 7.67 6.53
C ASN A 697 -2.80 6.83 5.28
N ASN A 698 -2.03 5.74 5.44
CA ASN A 698 -1.62 4.89 4.32
C ASN A 698 -1.30 3.48 4.82
N ILE A 699 -1.91 2.47 4.21
CA ILE A 699 -1.79 1.05 4.57
C ILE A 699 -0.34 0.54 4.47
N ARG A 700 0.49 1.16 3.63
CA ARG A 700 1.91 0.83 3.51
C ARG A 700 2.70 1.08 4.79
N LYS A 701 2.17 1.89 5.73
CA LYS A 701 2.80 2.11 7.05
C LYS A 701 2.59 0.93 7.98
N SER A 702 1.46 0.23 7.87
CA SER A 702 1.14 -0.98 8.64
C SER A 702 1.51 -2.27 7.93
N SER A 703 2.04 -2.24 6.70
CA SER A 703 2.69 -3.38 6.07
C SER A 703 4.21 -3.31 6.27
N LEU A 704 4.82 -4.41 6.75
CA LEU A 704 6.26 -4.44 7.06
C LEU A 704 7.10 -4.23 5.78
N PHE A 705 6.75 -4.96 4.73
CA PHE A 705 7.32 -4.85 3.39
C PHE A 705 6.18 -4.79 2.36
N PRO A 706 5.66 -3.60 2.05
CA PRO A 706 4.47 -3.48 1.22
C PRO A 706 4.69 -4.00 -0.20
N ARG A 707 3.63 -4.63 -0.72
CA ARG A 707 3.50 -5.05 -2.12
C ARG A 707 2.28 -4.38 -2.72
N ASP A 708 2.51 -3.63 -3.77
CA ASP A 708 1.48 -2.95 -4.57
C ASP A 708 1.88 -3.02 -6.05
N PRO A 709 1.05 -2.55 -6.99
CA PRO A 709 1.35 -2.71 -8.42
C PRO A 709 2.68 -2.07 -8.87
N GLN A 710 3.23 -1.11 -8.12
CA GLN A 710 4.49 -0.43 -8.44
C GLN A 710 5.68 -0.93 -7.60
N ARG A 711 5.42 -1.62 -6.48
CA ARG A 711 6.43 -2.00 -5.50
C ARG A 711 6.53 -3.51 -5.33
N LEU A 712 7.61 -4.07 -5.87
CA LEU A 712 8.02 -5.47 -5.68
C LEU A 712 9.27 -5.64 -4.79
N THR A 713 9.97 -4.54 -4.49
CA THR A 713 11.20 -4.53 -3.67
C THR A 713 11.15 -3.41 -2.62
N PRO A 714 11.91 -3.52 -1.52
CA PRO A 714 12.60 -4.71 -1.01
C PRO A 714 11.61 -5.80 -0.57
#